data_AF-A0A6G2IMP2-F1
#
_entry.id   AF-A0A6G2IMP2-F1
#
_cell.length_a   1.000
_cell.length_b   1.000
_cell.length_c   1.000
_cell.angle_alpha   90.00
_cell.angle_beta   90.00
_cell.angle_gamma   90.00
#
_symmetry.space_group_name_H-M   'P 1'
#
loop_
_entity.id
_entity.type
_entity.pdbx_description
1 polymer ?
#
loop_
_entity_poly.entity_id
_entity_poly.type
_entity_poly.pdbx_seq_one_letter_code
_entity_poly.pdbx_strand_id
1 'polypeptide(L)'
;MSAPASDTPPDDVSHALTALVTRLRDAGVAPGVEELADALWLARWLPPGDGRTARPVADPAGPEPERRDGTGSLPQPSGPVRATSGAAESQQADGARLFAPGPGSDDDSGTGTRMTPVRVPSAPALPEPLALQRGLRPLQRYRAPVRPVARTLDEHATADRAAESGLVLPVLRPDRRREARLLLLMDVSTSTVVWQQAFDELWQVCARAGAFREVQTRYLHESPDGLPGCSSRPDPRGPLHAPEQLRDPTGRRVTLVLSDCAGPMWRSGRMQRLLHGWAATAPVAVVQPLPQRMWLRTHLPARRGLLHRREGPAGALEFLPDRGGTERGALPVPVLALRRDSVEGWARLVSGATGQSLAAAAGWVRAGHPASGAPVRAAEELTGEERVRAFWRPASAEARRLAVYLSAVPLYLPVMQLVQHAMLAGSGPDVLSEVLLSGLLRRREDPDDPRAVRYDFLPGVARELRERLSVDEVELLFKHCSEYVERKFGRSVRNFPALAGAFLRGAVAPGAELSPLTGGPAGEGEPAGLRAFAEVSAEVLRDLGARLPAVPVERGLTAGELLSKGREAVGRFLGEGLTRELDAAVEYLRKAVDVARSQKQRTSAAEELANALLARWRVRGVGEDLREAGEAVAAPAAVTVRGSLILGLVSWAQAQGVGASGIDFEGLPAGVRDWALTAPDRPEDHACALLLYLADRDLTTVLHDADTAPHALARRRTAAEALAAVRRAVAELGPGVGGGAGPRFTAEEWYVAHLHRAAEAAGARLAFPEPERARVVRGRLWLDLARQHLGRGRVEAVVDLDRLHAEYLATLATEDFLAAVGDESALPAAERCRVWLDAAAAIEIQQPLRGDGRERRMLLYAVDQALAAAGDDDALRFECHAWAARIYRARYDETGSLDQLRRAVEAWTQAEGLLGEDDPRRPTVLTDFGLVLFETARIEGTHGDAGRAVELLRRAIDESPPEDPGLPERLADLGLAYFTRYTFQHVLSDLYEAEWLFGEAVRGSDDPVFLAQCWLRRGSTLLFLHDRTRSRPRLEQALECYGRAAEYAEDAEVPEALADALRGRDEARNRISGAHASGPDPETAPE
;
A
#
# COMPACT_ATOMS: atom_id res chain seq x y z
N MET A 1 -10.93 32.75 -66.00
CA MET A 1 -12.00 32.60 -67.01
C MET A 1 -13.33 32.78 -66.31
N SER A 2 -14.09 33.77 -66.73
CA SER A 2 -15.33 34.24 -66.11
C SER A 2 -16.54 33.34 -66.39
N ALA A 3 -17.45 33.23 -65.40
CA ALA A 3 -18.92 33.40 -65.48
C ALA A 3 -19.62 32.72 -64.28
N PRO A 4 -20.85 33.11 -63.89
CA PRO A 4 -21.37 34.47 -63.67
C PRO A 4 -22.04 34.62 -62.28
N ALA A 5 -22.36 35.86 -61.90
CA ALA A 5 -23.11 36.21 -60.69
C ALA A 5 -24.56 35.70 -60.74
N SER A 6 -25.11 35.31 -59.58
CA SER A 6 -26.55 35.14 -59.35
C SER A 6 -27.05 36.19 -58.37
N ASP A 7 -28.05 36.93 -58.83
CA ASP A 7 -28.67 38.12 -58.22
C ASP A 7 -29.10 37.94 -56.77
N THR A 8 -28.66 38.85 -55.91
CA THR A 8 -29.37 39.20 -54.68
C THR A 8 -29.48 40.72 -54.67
N PRO A 9 -30.67 41.32 -54.51
CA PRO A 9 -30.79 42.77 -54.52
C PRO A 9 -29.92 43.38 -53.42
N PRO A 10 -29.31 44.56 -53.62
CA PRO A 10 -28.38 45.17 -52.66
C PRO A 10 -29.02 45.38 -51.27
N ASP A 11 -30.35 45.46 -51.19
CA ASP A 11 -31.10 45.60 -49.94
C ASP A 11 -31.12 44.33 -49.08
N ASP A 12 -31.06 43.13 -49.67
CA ASP A 12 -31.12 41.86 -48.92
C ASP A 12 -29.78 41.55 -48.23
N VAL A 13 -28.66 41.90 -48.86
CA VAL A 13 -27.32 41.76 -48.27
C VAL A 13 -27.21 42.67 -47.04
N SER A 14 -27.78 43.88 -47.10
CA SER A 14 -27.79 44.82 -45.98
C SER A 14 -28.62 44.31 -44.80
N HIS A 15 -29.79 43.69 -45.06
CA HIS A 15 -30.61 43.09 -44.01
C HIS A 15 -29.95 41.87 -43.37
N ALA A 16 -29.31 40.99 -44.16
CA ALA A 16 -28.60 39.83 -43.65
C ALA A 16 -27.37 40.22 -42.81
N LEU A 17 -26.60 41.21 -43.27
CA LEU A 17 -25.46 41.74 -42.50
C LEU A 17 -25.93 42.44 -41.22
N THR A 18 -27.03 43.19 -41.28
CA THR A 18 -27.61 43.84 -40.10
C THR A 18 -28.10 42.80 -39.09
N ALA A 19 -28.78 41.73 -39.53
CA ALA A 19 -29.19 40.64 -38.66
C ALA A 19 -28.00 39.89 -38.04
N LEU A 20 -26.89 39.71 -38.80
CA LEU A 20 -25.66 39.13 -38.29
C LEU A 20 -25.00 40.03 -37.23
N VAL A 21 -24.89 41.33 -37.50
CA VAL A 21 -24.38 42.33 -36.56
C VAL A 21 -25.21 42.35 -35.28
N THR A 22 -26.53 42.33 -35.38
CA THR A 22 -27.42 42.32 -34.22
C THR A 22 -27.23 41.04 -33.40
N ARG A 23 -27.20 39.85 -34.04
CA ARG A 23 -26.97 38.59 -33.32
C ARG A 23 -25.59 38.50 -32.66
N LEU A 24 -24.55 39.06 -33.30
CA LEU A 24 -23.22 39.13 -32.70
C LEU A 24 -23.24 40.04 -31.47
N ARG A 25 -23.93 41.18 -31.52
CA ARG A 25 -24.12 42.06 -30.36
C ARG A 25 -24.94 41.43 -29.24
N ASP A 26 -26.00 40.71 -29.58
CA ASP A 26 -26.82 39.97 -28.60
C ASP A 26 -26.00 38.86 -27.91
N ALA A 27 -25.02 38.28 -28.62
CA ALA A 27 -24.04 37.35 -28.08
C ALA A 27 -22.89 38.03 -27.31
N GLY A 28 -22.95 39.35 -27.10
CA GLY A 28 -21.95 40.13 -26.36
C GLY A 28 -20.68 40.44 -27.14
N VAL A 29 -20.66 40.22 -28.46
CA VAL A 29 -19.53 40.53 -29.34
C VAL A 29 -19.80 41.87 -30.04
N ALA A 30 -18.96 42.88 -29.82
CA ALA A 30 -19.05 44.15 -30.56
C ALA A 30 -18.39 43.96 -31.94
N PRO A 31 -19.14 43.85 -33.04
CA PRO A 31 -18.57 43.44 -34.31
C PRO A 31 -17.88 44.62 -35.00
N GLY A 32 -16.55 44.57 -35.09
CA GLY A 32 -15.77 45.38 -36.01
C GLY A 32 -15.71 44.73 -37.39
N VAL A 33 -14.97 45.37 -38.31
CA VAL A 33 -14.85 44.91 -39.71
C VAL A 33 -14.12 43.56 -39.79
N GLU A 34 -13.12 43.33 -38.92
CA GLU A 34 -12.41 42.04 -38.83
C GLU A 34 -13.30 40.93 -38.27
N GLU A 35 -14.07 41.18 -37.21
CA GLU A 35 -14.98 40.16 -36.64
C GLU A 35 -16.10 39.78 -37.61
N LEU A 36 -16.59 40.73 -38.42
CA LEU A 36 -17.56 40.46 -39.49
C LEU A 36 -16.93 39.65 -40.62
N ALA A 37 -15.70 39.96 -41.02
CA ALA A 37 -14.98 39.21 -42.04
C ALA A 37 -14.70 37.78 -41.57
N ASP A 38 -14.28 37.59 -40.32
CA ASP A 38 -14.03 36.29 -39.72
C ASP A 38 -15.31 35.46 -39.56
N ALA A 39 -16.43 36.09 -39.16
CA ALA A 39 -17.72 35.41 -39.06
C ALA A 39 -18.23 34.93 -40.43
N LEU A 40 -18.11 35.76 -41.47
CA LEU A 40 -18.47 35.39 -42.85
C LEU A 40 -17.51 34.35 -43.43
N TRP A 41 -16.22 34.42 -43.08
CA TRP A 41 -15.23 33.43 -43.47
C TRP A 41 -15.53 32.08 -42.82
N LEU A 42 -15.80 32.04 -41.52
CA LEU A 42 -16.18 30.83 -40.77
C LEU A 42 -17.49 30.21 -41.28
N ALA A 43 -18.46 31.03 -41.69
CA ALA A 43 -19.73 30.55 -42.25
C ALA A 43 -19.54 29.68 -43.51
N ARG A 44 -18.46 29.88 -44.29
CA ARG A 44 -18.14 29.01 -45.46
C ARG A 44 -17.63 27.63 -45.07
N TRP A 45 -17.20 27.43 -43.83
CA TRP A 45 -16.62 26.17 -43.34
C TRP A 45 -17.55 25.43 -42.36
N LEU A 46 -18.68 26.04 -42.02
CA LEU A 46 -19.74 25.40 -41.24
C LEU A 46 -20.68 24.62 -42.19
N PRO A 47 -21.11 23.40 -41.83
CA PRO A 47 -22.07 22.65 -42.63
C PRO A 47 -23.41 23.42 -42.71
N PRO A 48 -24.12 23.39 -43.85
CA PRO A 48 -25.41 24.08 -43.97
C PRO A 48 -26.38 23.50 -42.93
N GLY A 49 -26.88 24.35 -42.03
CA GLY A 49 -27.79 23.93 -40.97
C GLY A 49 -29.12 23.47 -41.54
N ASP A 50 -29.58 22.29 -41.12
CA ASP A 50 -30.91 21.79 -41.44
C ASP A 50 -31.97 22.83 -41.07
N GLY A 51 -32.73 23.28 -42.07
CA GLY A 51 -33.81 24.23 -41.93
C GLY A 51 -34.92 23.71 -41.02
N ARG A 52 -34.78 23.93 -39.72
CA ARG A 52 -35.89 23.82 -38.76
C ARG A 52 -36.59 25.17 -38.68
N THR A 53 -37.67 25.25 -39.45
CA THR A 53 -38.73 26.26 -39.38
C THR A 53 -39.07 26.64 -37.93
N ALA A 54 -38.87 27.92 -37.59
CA ALA A 54 -39.43 28.51 -36.38
C ALA A 54 -40.96 28.47 -36.44
N ARG A 55 -41.60 27.88 -35.43
CA ARG A 55 -43.03 28.07 -35.15
C ARG A 55 -43.20 29.10 -34.02
N PRO A 56 -44.31 29.85 -34.02
CA PRO A 56 -44.40 31.18 -33.42
C PRO A 56 -44.58 31.12 -31.91
N VAL A 57 -43.98 32.09 -31.23
CA VAL A 57 -44.22 32.39 -29.81
C VAL A 57 -45.61 33.00 -29.70
N ALA A 58 -46.46 32.40 -28.86
CA ALA A 58 -47.72 32.98 -28.44
C ALA A 58 -47.50 33.87 -27.21
N ASP A 59 -48.00 35.10 -27.31
CA ASP A 59 -48.14 36.07 -26.21
C ASP A 59 -48.87 35.49 -25.00
N PRO A 60 -48.61 36.07 -23.81
CA PRO A 60 -49.72 36.62 -23.06
C PRO A 60 -49.46 38.09 -22.71
N ALA A 61 -50.35 38.94 -23.23
CA ALA A 61 -50.56 40.30 -22.78
C ALA A 61 -51.20 40.34 -21.38
N GLY A 62 -50.78 41.31 -20.56
CA GLY A 62 -51.53 41.78 -19.38
C GLY A 62 -50.63 42.47 -18.35
N PRO A 63 -51.03 43.62 -17.77
CA PRO A 63 -50.19 44.82 -17.74
C PRO A 63 -49.60 45.20 -16.36
N GLU A 64 -48.57 46.04 -16.42
CA GLU A 64 -47.90 46.77 -15.32
C GLU A 64 -48.83 47.73 -14.55
N PRO A 65 -48.37 48.31 -13.41
CA PRO A 65 -47.69 49.63 -13.47
C PRO A 65 -46.41 49.67 -12.58
N GLU A 66 -45.29 50.26 -13.02
CA GLU A 66 -44.93 51.71 -13.01
C GLU A 66 -45.11 52.41 -11.63
N ARG A 67 -44.24 53.24 -11.04
CA ARG A 67 -42.98 53.94 -11.40
C ARG A 67 -42.46 54.67 -10.13
N ARG A 68 -41.13 54.75 -9.94
CA ARG A 68 -40.23 55.95 -9.82
C ARG A 68 -40.19 56.77 -8.52
N ASP A 69 -38.98 57.09 -8.06
CA ASP A 69 -38.18 58.31 -8.34
C ASP A 69 -36.74 58.09 -7.82
N GLY A 70 -35.64 58.35 -8.56
CA GLY A 70 -35.01 59.66 -8.84
C GLY A 70 -34.07 60.03 -7.67
N THR A 71 -32.75 60.26 -7.73
CA THR A 71 -31.82 61.01 -8.63
C THR A 71 -30.39 60.76 -8.06
N GLY A 72 -29.27 60.59 -8.76
CA GLY A 72 -28.53 61.57 -9.57
C GLY A 72 -26.98 61.40 -9.40
N SER A 73 -26.30 61.11 -10.53
CA SER A 73 -24.92 61.44 -11.00
C SER A 73 -23.63 61.36 -10.14
N LEU A 74 -22.68 60.51 -10.61
CA LEU A 74 -21.22 60.64 -10.94
C LEU A 74 -20.26 61.52 -10.07
N PRO A 75 -18.93 61.22 -9.91
CA PRO A 75 -18.02 60.71 -10.97
C PRO A 75 -16.86 59.74 -10.54
N GLN A 76 -16.23 59.09 -11.55
CA GLN A 76 -14.85 58.57 -11.53
C GLN A 76 -13.82 59.74 -11.51
N PRO A 77 -12.54 59.62 -11.05
CA PRO A 77 -11.52 58.75 -11.68
C PRO A 77 -10.26 58.31 -10.86
N SER A 78 -9.45 57.48 -11.50
CA SER A 78 -7.98 57.30 -11.38
C SER A 78 -7.39 56.48 -10.21
N GLY A 79 -6.68 55.39 -10.54
CA GLY A 79 -5.79 54.63 -9.65
C GLY A 79 -4.44 55.34 -9.41
N PRO A 80 -3.32 54.66 -9.04
CA PRO A 80 -3.11 53.24 -8.69
C PRO A 80 -2.31 53.03 -7.36
N VAL A 81 -2.07 51.74 -7.01
CA VAL A 81 -1.00 51.15 -6.15
C VAL A 81 -1.39 50.59 -4.75
N ARG A 82 -1.42 49.23 -4.73
CA ARG A 82 -1.02 48.19 -3.74
C ARG A 82 -1.22 48.33 -2.22
N ALA A 83 -1.86 47.27 -1.68
CA ALA A 83 -1.64 46.47 -0.45
C ALA A 83 -3.03 46.20 0.18
N THR A 84 -3.47 45.05 0.67
CA THR A 84 -2.89 43.78 1.12
C THR A 84 -4.07 42.81 1.36
N SER A 85 -3.80 41.51 1.24
CA SER A 85 -4.54 40.35 1.79
C SER A 85 -5.91 40.57 2.45
N GLY A 86 -6.95 39.97 1.86
CA GLY A 86 -8.20 39.57 2.51
C GLY A 86 -8.64 38.24 1.91
N ALA A 87 -8.79 37.23 2.76
CA ALA A 87 -8.85 35.81 2.41
C ALA A 87 -9.94 35.44 1.40
N ALA A 88 -9.57 34.54 0.47
CA ALA A 88 -10.49 33.79 -0.35
C ALA A 88 -11.31 32.84 0.55
N GLU A 89 -12.63 32.99 0.56
CA GLU A 89 -13.53 31.95 1.05
C GLU A 89 -13.46 30.75 0.11
N SER A 90 -12.77 29.72 0.59
CA SER A 90 -12.66 28.40 -0.01
C SER A 90 -14.03 27.75 -0.09
N GLN A 91 -14.52 27.47 -1.31
CA GLN A 91 -15.62 26.52 -1.51
C GLN A 91 -15.17 25.14 -1.01
N GLN A 92 -15.66 24.79 0.19
CA GLN A 92 -15.31 23.60 0.95
C GLN A 92 -16.22 22.43 0.60
N ALA A 93 -15.60 21.24 0.45
CA ALA A 93 -16.22 19.98 0.04
C ALA A 93 -17.41 19.55 0.93
N ASP A 94 -18.48 19.09 0.27
CA ASP A 94 -19.73 18.61 0.84
C ASP A 94 -19.53 17.23 1.49
N GLY A 95 -19.58 17.18 2.83
CA GLY A 95 -19.68 15.94 3.62
C GLY A 95 -21.11 15.70 4.09
N ALA A 96 -21.51 14.44 4.27
CA ALA A 96 -22.78 14.09 4.89
C ALA A 96 -22.87 14.70 6.30
N ARG A 97 -24.02 15.34 6.61
CA ARG A 97 -24.25 16.04 7.88
C ARG A 97 -24.85 15.06 8.89
N LEU A 98 -24.13 14.77 9.98
CA LEU A 98 -24.71 14.17 11.19
C LEU A 98 -24.77 15.25 12.27
N PHE A 99 -25.79 15.25 13.12
CA PHE A 99 -25.97 16.27 14.16
C PHE A 99 -25.49 15.73 15.51
N ALA A 100 -24.71 16.52 16.25
CA ALA A 100 -24.37 16.24 17.65
C ALA A 100 -24.71 17.44 18.54
N PRO A 101 -25.10 17.23 19.81
CA PRO A 101 -25.34 18.32 20.75
C PRO A 101 -24.01 18.92 21.23
N GLY A 102 -23.89 20.26 21.19
CA GLY A 102 -22.72 20.98 21.72
C GLY A 102 -22.80 21.26 23.24
N PRO A 103 -21.67 21.55 23.91
CA PRO A 103 -21.66 21.89 25.33
C PRO A 103 -22.25 23.29 25.52
N GLY A 104 -23.32 23.40 26.30
CA GLY A 104 -23.84 24.69 26.77
C GLY A 104 -22.88 25.30 27.76
N SER A 105 -22.54 26.58 27.59
CA SER A 105 -21.98 27.40 28.65
C SER A 105 -23.04 27.61 29.73
N ASP A 106 -22.65 27.44 30.99
CA ASP A 106 -23.47 27.74 32.17
C ASP A 106 -23.94 29.20 32.12
N ASP A 107 -25.17 29.43 31.67
CA ASP A 107 -25.94 30.62 32.01
C ASP A 107 -27.40 30.22 32.22
N ASP A 108 -27.87 30.56 33.41
CA ASP A 108 -29.10 30.12 34.04
C ASP A 108 -30.33 30.79 33.40
N SER A 109 -30.79 30.27 32.27
CA SER A 109 -32.19 30.42 31.83
C SER A 109 -32.51 29.37 30.76
N GLY A 110 -33.35 28.41 31.12
CA GLY A 110 -33.68 27.28 30.25
C GLY A 110 -34.29 27.73 28.92
N THR A 111 -33.60 27.44 27.81
CA THR A 111 -34.13 26.85 26.57
C THR A 111 -33.05 26.80 25.48
N GLY A 112 -32.73 25.60 25.00
CA GLY A 112 -32.10 25.38 23.68
C GLY A 112 -30.71 24.74 23.71
N THR A 113 -30.64 23.40 23.62
CA THR A 113 -29.43 22.70 23.19
C THR A 113 -29.25 22.94 21.69
N ARG A 114 -28.35 23.84 21.29
CA ARG A 114 -28.01 24.01 19.86
C ARG A 114 -27.35 22.73 19.33
N MET A 115 -28.00 22.05 18.38
CA MET A 115 -27.37 20.97 17.63
C MET A 115 -26.39 21.55 16.61
N THR A 116 -25.14 21.10 16.68
CA THR A 116 -24.08 21.52 15.78
C THR A 116 -23.92 20.46 14.68
N PRO A 117 -23.92 20.83 13.39
CA PRO A 117 -23.67 19.88 12.32
C PRO A 117 -22.23 19.36 12.41
N VAL A 118 -22.07 18.08 12.74
CA VAL A 118 -20.80 17.38 12.73
C VAL A 118 -20.59 16.82 11.32
N ARG A 119 -19.54 17.31 10.66
CA ARG A 119 -19.08 16.79 9.37
C ARG A 119 -18.35 15.48 9.62
N VAL A 120 -18.84 14.40 9.03
CA VAL A 120 -18.11 13.12 9.03
C VAL A 120 -17.00 13.20 7.99
N PRO A 121 -15.71 13.03 8.35
CA PRO A 121 -14.66 12.87 7.37
C PRO A 121 -14.85 11.52 6.65
N SER A 122 -14.98 11.55 5.33
CA SER A 122 -14.96 10.34 4.51
C SER A 122 -13.58 9.68 4.59
N ALA A 123 -13.53 8.35 4.72
CA ALA A 123 -12.26 7.62 4.67
C ALA A 123 -11.62 7.81 3.28
N PRO A 124 -10.29 8.08 3.17
CA PRO A 124 -9.66 8.35 1.88
C PRO A 124 -9.89 7.19 0.91
N ALA A 125 -10.30 7.50 -0.32
CA ALA A 125 -10.64 6.51 -1.34
C ALA A 125 -9.40 6.01 -2.09
N LEU A 126 -8.34 6.81 -2.16
CA LEU A 126 -7.05 6.44 -2.74
C LEU A 126 -6.09 5.95 -1.64
N PRO A 127 -5.55 4.71 -1.74
CA PRO A 127 -4.67 4.16 -0.71
C PRO A 127 -3.32 4.90 -0.60
N GLU A 128 -2.76 5.42 -1.71
CA GLU A 128 -1.43 6.06 -1.73
C GLU A 128 -1.39 7.31 -2.65
N PRO A 129 -1.98 8.44 -2.24
CA PRO A 129 -2.09 9.63 -3.09
C PRO A 129 -0.73 10.24 -3.46
N LEU A 130 0.26 10.19 -2.56
CA LEU A 130 1.61 10.71 -2.82
C LEU A 130 2.37 9.87 -3.86
N ALA A 131 2.19 8.54 -3.84
CA ALA A 131 2.81 7.65 -4.82
C ALA A 131 2.24 7.90 -6.23
N LEU A 132 0.92 8.10 -6.34
CA LEU A 132 0.27 8.51 -7.60
C LEU A 132 0.74 9.88 -8.09
N GLN A 133 0.94 10.83 -7.18
CA GLN A 133 1.48 12.16 -7.51
C GLN A 133 2.90 12.05 -8.07
N ARG A 134 3.77 11.25 -7.44
CA ARG A 134 5.13 10.96 -7.93
C ARG A 134 5.08 10.32 -9.34
N GLY A 135 4.16 9.36 -9.56
CA GLY A 135 3.99 8.68 -10.85
C GLY A 135 3.55 9.57 -12.02
N LEU A 136 2.90 10.71 -11.77
CA LEU A 136 2.53 11.67 -12.82
C LEU A 136 3.65 12.62 -13.24
N ARG A 137 4.76 12.71 -12.48
CA ARG A 137 5.88 13.62 -12.77
C ARG A 137 6.50 13.48 -14.17
N PRO A 138 6.61 12.28 -14.80
CA PRO A 138 7.14 12.16 -16.16
C PRO A 138 6.41 13.03 -17.19
N LEU A 139 5.12 13.35 -16.99
CA LEU A 139 4.34 14.25 -17.86
C LEU A 139 4.84 15.69 -17.88
N GLN A 140 5.73 16.10 -16.96
CA GLN A 140 6.45 17.37 -17.06
C GLN A 140 7.30 17.47 -18.33
N ARG A 141 7.71 16.33 -18.89
CA ARG A 141 8.50 16.25 -20.13
C ARG A 141 7.63 16.07 -21.38
N TYR A 142 6.29 16.03 -21.22
CA TYR A 142 5.37 15.88 -22.34
C TYR A 142 5.52 17.02 -23.35
N ARG A 143 5.60 16.67 -24.63
CA ARG A 143 5.66 17.62 -25.73
C ARG A 143 4.53 17.36 -26.71
N ALA A 144 3.74 18.40 -26.97
CA ALA A 144 2.67 18.33 -27.95
C ALA A 144 3.26 18.25 -29.39
N PRO A 145 2.55 17.60 -30.34
CA PRO A 145 2.99 17.55 -31.74
C PRO A 145 3.10 18.94 -32.39
N VAL A 146 2.23 19.87 -31.98
CA VAL A 146 2.22 21.24 -32.50
C VAL A 146 3.21 22.09 -31.72
N ARG A 147 4.26 22.58 -32.41
CA ARG A 147 5.31 23.43 -31.81
C ARG A 147 4.69 24.61 -31.02
N PRO A 148 5.21 24.92 -29.82
CA PRO A 148 4.79 26.11 -29.09
C PRO A 148 5.11 27.37 -29.89
N VAL A 149 4.20 28.34 -29.88
CA VAL A 149 4.51 29.68 -30.40
C VAL A 149 5.47 30.34 -29.42
N ALA A 150 6.64 30.75 -29.89
CA ALA A 150 7.59 31.50 -29.06
C ALA A 150 6.94 32.83 -28.66
N ARG A 151 6.77 33.05 -27.34
CA ARG A 151 6.09 34.23 -26.78
C ARG A 151 6.89 34.92 -25.69
N THR A 152 7.98 34.32 -25.23
CA THR A 152 8.85 34.88 -24.20
C THR A 152 10.03 35.55 -24.87
N LEU A 153 10.32 36.79 -24.53
CA LEU A 153 11.52 37.46 -25.03
C LEU A 153 12.77 36.77 -24.46
N ASP A 154 13.72 36.47 -25.33
CA ASP A 154 15.08 36.09 -24.96
C ASP A 154 15.91 37.37 -24.91
N GLU A 155 16.01 37.95 -23.72
CA GLU A 155 16.65 39.26 -23.52
C GLU A 155 18.11 39.26 -23.96
N HIS A 156 18.86 38.18 -23.68
CA HIS A 156 20.26 38.05 -24.10
C HIS A 156 20.36 37.88 -25.62
N ALA A 157 19.63 36.94 -26.22
CA ALA A 157 19.69 36.77 -27.68
C ALA A 157 19.17 37.99 -28.45
N THR A 158 18.23 38.74 -27.86
CA THR A 158 17.75 40.03 -28.38
C THR A 158 18.84 41.09 -28.29
N ALA A 159 19.56 41.17 -27.16
CA ALA A 159 20.66 42.10 -26.97
C ALA A 159 21.83 41.81 -27.91
N ASP A 160 22.23 40.54 -28.05
CA ASP A 160 23.28 40.10 -28.95
C ASP A 160 22.93 40.41 -30.41
N ARG A 161 21.70 40.08 -30.82
CA ARG A 161 21.23 40.36 -32.19
C ARG A 161 21.07 41.86 -32.45
N ALA A 162 20.71 42.65 -31.45
CA ALA A 162 20.67 44.09 -31.55
C ALA A 162 22.08 44.70 -31.66
N ALA A 163 23.05 44.17 -30.93
CA ALA A 163 24.45 44.58 -31.02
C ALA A 163 25.06 44.24 -32.40
N GLU A 164 24.74 43.08 -32.97
CA GLU A 164 25.23 42.65 -34.28
C GLU A 164 24.56 43.40 -35.45
N SER A 165 23.25 43.64 -35.38
CA SER A 165 22.47 44.17 -36.50
C SER A 165 22.23 45.68 -36.44
N GLY A 166 22.46 46.33 -35.30
CA GLY A 166 22.12 47.73 -35.07
C GLY A 166 20.61 48.02 -34.96
N LEU A 167 19.77 46.98 -35.00
CA LEU A 167 18.31 47.07 -34.90
C LEU A 167 17.84 46.23 -33.72
N VAL A 168 16.96 46.78 -32.87
CA VAL A 168 16.39 46.03 -31.74
C VAL A 168 15.30 45.09 -32.26
N LEU A 169 15.71 43.91 -32.70
CA LEU A 169 14.83 42.85 -33.18
C LEU A 169 14.59 41.82 -32.06
N PRO A 170 13.38 41.73 -31.48
CA PRO A 170 13.09 40.83 -30.38
C PRO A 170 13.26 39.36 -30.81
N VAL A 171 14.16 38.64 -30.14
CA VAL A 171 14.32 37.20 -30.28
C VAL A 171 13.40 36.52 -29.28
N LEU A 172 12.42 35.76 -29.78
CA LEU A 172 11.47 35.05 -28.93
C LEU A 172 11.93 33.61 -28.71
N ARG A 173 11.87 33.16 -27.45
CA ARG A 173 12.04 31.76 -27.05
C ARG A 173 10.70 31.16 -26.60
N PRO A 174 10.48 29.85 -26.83
CA PRO A 174 9.33 29.14 -26.30
C PRO A 174 9.42 29.04 -24.77
N ASP A 175 8.31 29.28 -24.07
CA ASP A 175 8.23 29.04 -22.63
C ASP A 175 8.24 27.53 -22.37
N ARG A 176 9.27 27.04 -21.69
CA ARG A 176 9.55 25.60 -21.52
C ARG A 176 8.83 24.97 -20.32
N ARG A 177 7.98 25.71 -19.59
CA ARG A 177 7.33 25.21 -18.38
C ARG A 177 5.88 24.77 -18.63
N ARG A 178 5.58 23.51 -18.33
CA ARG A 178 4.24 22.89 -18.26
C ARG A 178 3.41 23.07 -19.54
N GLU A 179 3.70 22.32 -20.60
CA GLU A 179 2.91 22.35 -21.83
C GLU A 179 1.60 21.55 -21.76
N ALA A 180 1.60 20.44 -21.01
CA ALA A 180 0.47 19.53 -20.92
C ALA A 180 -0.72 20.17 -20.18
N ARG A 181 -1.93 20.03 -20.75
CA ARG A 181 -3.20 20.35 -20.09
C ARG A 181 -3.90 19.04 -19.76
N LEU A 182 -4.43 18.86 -18.56
CA LEU A 182 -5.17 17.65 -18.20
C LEU A 182 -6.68 17.90 -18.29
N LEU A 183 -7.39 17.01 -18.99
CA LEU A 183 -8.83 16.87 -18.90
C LEU A 183 -9.14 15.58 -18.14
N LEU A 184 -9.69 15.74 -16.94
CA LEU A 184 -10.15 14.66 -16.09
C LEU A 184 -11.67 14.49 -16.26
N LEU A 185 -12.09 13.35 -16.80
CA LEU A 185 -13.48 13.03 -17.09
C LEU A 185 -13.99 11.97 -16.13
N MET A 186 -15.21 12.16 -15.63
CA MET A 186 -15.93 11.12 -14.90
C MET A 186 -17.13 10.65 -15.71
N ASP A 187 -17.26 9.33 -15.88
CA ASP A 187 -18.49 8.73 -16.38
C ASP A 187 -19.55 8.73 -15.28
N VAL A 188 -20.65 9.45 -15.51
CA VAL A 188 -21.80 9.52 -14.61
C VAL A 188 -22.80 8.41 -14.98
N SER A 189 -22.60 7.24 -14.38
CA SER A 189 -23.44 6.05 -14.44
C SER A 189 -24.04 5.73 -13.06
N THR A 190 -24.75 4.61 -12.94
CA THR A 190 -25.34 4.15 -11.66
C THR A 190 -24.30 3.95 -10.55
N SER A 191 -23.03 3.77 -10.87
CA SER A 191 -21.93 3.46 -9.94
C SER A 191 -21.08 4.68 -9.54
N THR A 192 -21.35 5.86 -10.11
CA THR A 192 -20.55 7.10 -9.96
C THR A 192 -20.43 7.58 -8.54
N VAL A 193 -21.45 7.34 -7.72
CA VAL A 193 -21.50 7.82 -6.33
C VAL A 193 -20.37 7.22 -5.49
N VAL A 194 -20.00 5.97 -5.77
CA VAL A 194 -18.89 5.28 -5.09
C VAL A 194 -17.54 5.91 -5.44
N TRP A 195 -17.43 6.38 -6.68
CA TRP A 195 -16.18 6.86 -7.26
C TRP A 195 -16.00 8.37 -7.17
N GLN A 196 -17.03 9.12 -6.74
CA GLN A 196 -16.97 10.58 -6.67
C GLN A 196 -15.82 11.04 -5.77
N GLN A 197 -15.66 10.40 -4.62
CA GLN A 197 -14.55 10.71 -3.73
C GLN A 197 -13.19 10.36 -4.34
N ALA A 198 -13.06 9.19 -4.99
CA ALA A 198 -11.83 8.80 -5.68
C ALA A 198 -11.50 9.77 -6.84
N PHE A 199 -12.52 10.32 -7.51
CA PHE A 199 -12.37 11.33 -8.56
C PHE A 199 -11.85 12.66 -8.00
N ASP A 200 -12.42 13.13 -6.90
CA ASP A 200 -12.00 14.38 -6.25
C ASP A 200 -10.57 14.26 -5.70
N GLU A 201 -10.23 13.13 -5.09
CA GLU A 201 -8.86 12.84 -4.63
C GLU A 201 -7.88 12.72 -5.81
N LEU A 202 -8.27 12.07 -6.91
CA LEU A 202 -7.44 12.00 -8.13
C LEU A 202 -7.22 13.37 -8.76
N TRP A 203 -8.25 14.24 -8.75
CA TRP A 203 -8.11 15.62 -9.17
C TRP A 203 -7.08 16.37 -8.32
N GLN A 204 -7.12 16.22 -6.99
CA GLN A 204 -6.14 16.82 -6.08
C GLN A 204 -4.73 16.31 -6.36
N VAL A 205 -4.56 15.01 -6.57
CA VAL A 205 -3.27 14.40 -6.95
C VAL A 205 -2.74 15.00 -8.25
N CYS A 206 -3.59 15.10 -9.27
CA CYS A 206 -3.21 15.68 -10.56
C CYS A 206 -2.85 17.18 -10.44
N ALA A 207 -3.62 17.94 -9.68
CA ALA A 207 -3.39 19.36 -9.44
C ALA A 207 -2.07 19.61 -8.69
N ARG A 208 -1.71 18.73 -7.74
CA ARG A 208 -0.47 18.82 -6.94
C ARG A 208 0.75 18.21 -7.62
N ALA A 209 0.59 17.41 -8.68
CA ALA A 209 1.71 16.77 -9.38
C ALA A 209 2.68 17.76 -10.05
N GLY A 210 2.27 19.00 -10.28
CA GLY A 210 3.10 20.03 -10.92
C GLY A 210 3.42 19.76 -12.40
N ALA A 211 2.81 18.73 -13.00
CA ALA A 211 3.01 18.31 -14.38
C ALA A 211 2.16 19.08 -15.39
N PHE A 212 1.02 19.61 -14.97
CA PHE A 212 0.03 20.21 -15.86
C PHE A 212 -0.03 21.72 -15.73
N ARG A 213 -0.30 22.40 -16.85
CA ARG A 213 -0.60 23.84 -16.88
C ARG A 213 -1.95 24.14 -16.25
N GLU A 214 -2.93 23.30 -16.57
CA GLU A 214 -4.30 23.37 -16.08
C GLU A 214 -4.84 21.96 -15.91
N VAL A 215 -5.70 21.77 -14.91
CA VAL A 215 -6.45 20.53 -14.69
C VAL A 215 -7.94 20.87 -14.75
N GLN A 216 -8.60 20.46 -15.83
CA GLN A 216 -10.01 20.70 -16.08
C GLN A 216 -10.82 19.44 -15.76
N THR A 217 -11.93 19.59 -15.05
CA THR A 217 -12.87 18.50 -14.76
C THR A 217 -14.14 18.62 -15.61
N ARG A 218 -14.63 17.49 -16.12
CA ARG A 218 -15.97 17.38 -16.74
C ARG A 218 -16.62 16.05 -16.39
N TYR A 219 -17.94 16.04 -16.40
CA TYR A 219 -18.78 14.88 -16.11
C TYR A 219 -19.53 14.49 -17.39
N LEU A 220 -19.48 13.21 -17.74
CA LEU A 220 -20.18 12.64 -18.89
C LEU A 220 -21.51 12.05 -18.44
N HIS A 221 -22.60 12.51 -19.04
CA HIS A 221 -23.96 12.12 -18.74
C HIS A 221 -24.59 11.44 -19.95
N GLU A 222 -25.51 10.51 -19.72
CA GLU A 222 -26.42 10.03 -20.75
C GLU A 222 -27.62 10.99 -20.84
N SER A 223 -27.86 11.56 -22.02
CA SER A 223 -29.05 12.39 -22.26
C SER A 223 -30.32 11.53 -22.26
N PRO A 224 -31.52 12.12 -22.11
CA PRO A 224 -32.78 11.38 -22.25
C PRO A 224 -32.92 10.62 -23.58
N ASP A 225 -32.27 11.10 -24.64
CA ASP A 225 -32.23 10.45 -25.95
C ASP A 225 -31.13 9.35 -26.06
N GLY A 226 -30.45 9.08 -24.94
CA GLY A 226 -29.33 8.15 -24.80
C GLY A 226 -27.99 8.68 -25.35
N LEU A 227 -27.93 9.91 -25.86
CA LEU A 227 -26.71 10.47 -26.44
C LEU A 227 -25.75 10.94 -25.34
N PRO A 228 -24.43 10.84 -25.54
CA PRO A 228 -23.48 11.31 -24.54
C PRO A 228 -23.50 12.84 -24.50
N GLY A 229 -23.61 13.41 -23.30
CA GLY A 229 -23.52 14.84 -23.02
C GLY A 229 -22.46 15.12 -21.97
N CYS A 230 -21.88 16.33 -21.94
CA CYS A 230 -20.91 16.71 -20.92
C CYS A 230 -21.33 17.97 -20.15
N SER A 231 -20.99 18.01 -18.86
CA SER A 231 -21.25 19.10 -17.94
C SER A 231 -20.02 19.42 -17.10
N SER A 232 -19.95 20.65 -16.56
CA SER A 232 -18.97 21.02 -15.54
C SER A 232 -19.38 20.55 -14.13
N ARG A 233 -20.62 20.10 -13.95
CA ARG A 233 -21.17 19.65 -12.67
C ARG A 233 -21.53 18.16 -12.69
N PRO A 234 -21.48 17.48 -11.51
CA PRO A 234 -21.93 16.11 -11.36
C PRO A 234 -23.44 15.93 -11.51
N ASP A 235 -24.23 17.00 -11.37
CA ASP A 235 -25.70 16.96 -11.51
C ASP A 235 -26.10 17.02 -12.98
N PRO A 236 -26.89 16.04 -13.50
CA PRO A 236 -27.39 16.05 -14.88
C PRO A 236 -28.45 17.12 -15.15
N ARG A 237 -29.00 17.81 -14.14
CA ARG A 237 -30.10 18.80 -14.28
C ARG A 237 -29.69 20.14 -14.93
N GLY A 238 -28.46 20.25 -15.41
CA GLY A 238 -27.96 21.42 -16.15
C GLY A 238 -27.93 21.22 -17.67
N PRO A 239 -27.66 22.28 -18.45
CA PRO A 239 -27.47 22.15 -19.89
C PRO A 239 -26.28 21.22 -20.20
N LEU A 240 -26.53 20.22 -21.04
CA LEU A 240 -25.51 19.28 -21.52
C LEU A 240 -24.91 19.79 -22.83
N HIS A 241 -23.59 19.77 -22.94
CA HIS A 241 -22.86 20.13 -24.15
C HIS A 241 -22.38 18.87 -24.90
N ALA A 242 -22.16 19.01 -26.21
CA ALA A 242 -21.65 17.92 -27.05
C ALA A 242 -20.22 17.53 -26.63
N PRO A 243 -19.95 16.28 -26.19
CA PRO A 243 -18.63 15.83 -25.74
C PRO A 243 -17.55 15.92 -26.82
N GLU A 244 -17.94 15.94 -28.09
CA GLU A 244 -17.04 16.11 -29.24
C GLU A 244 -16.25 17.42 -29.16
N GLN A 245 -16.81 18.45 -28.51
CA GLN A 245 -16.15 19.76 -28.27
C GLN A 245 -14.91 19.65 -27.36
N LEU A 246 -14.77 18.54 -26.62
CA LEU A 246 -13.62 18.30 -25.75
C LEU A 246 -12.37 17.81 -26.53
N ARG A 247 -12.52 17.49 -27.83
CA ARG A 247 -11.39 17.16 -28.72
C ARG A 247 -10.42 18.34 -28.82
N ASP A 248 -9.14 18.04 -28.67
CA ASP A 248 -8.05 18.99 -28.90
C ASP A 248 -7.11 18.45 -30.00
N PRO A 249 -7.29 18.87 -31.26
CA PRO A 249 -6.44 18.41 -32.36
C PRO A 249 -5.00 18.92 -32.26
N THR A 250 -4.70 19.86 -31.35
CA THR A 250 -3.32 20.33 -31.13
C THR A 250 -2.47 19.32 -30.35
N GLY A 251 -3.10 18.33 -29.72
CA GLY A 251 -2.43 17.34 -28.90
C GLY A 251 -1.78 17.94 -27.64
N ARG A 252 -2.25 19.09 -27.16
CA ARG A 252 -1.75 19.70 -25.90
C ARG A 252 -2.49 19.17 -24.67
N ARG A 253 -3.71 18.69 -24.87
CA ARG A 253 -4.56 18.10 -23.84
C ARG A 253 -4.35 16.59 -23.72
N VAL A 254 -4.04 16.13 -22.51
CA VAL A 254 -4.06 14.72 -22.11
C VAL A 254 -5.39 14.44 -21.44
N THR A 255 -6.03 13.31 -21.74
CA THR A 255 -7.34 12.95 -21.19
C THR A 255 -7.27 11.71 -20.31
N LEU A 256 -7.78 11.80 -19.09
CA LEU A 256 -7.99 10.67 -18.18
C LEU A 256 -9.49 10.51 -17.93
N VAL A 257 -10.02 9.31 -18.16
CA VAL A 257 -11.44 9.00 -17.96
C VAL A 257 -11.59 8.02 -16.79
N LEU A 258 -12.15 8.45 -15.67
CA LEU A 258 -12.52 7.56 -14.57
C LEU A 258 -13.87 6.91 -14.86
N SER A 259 -13.89 5.59 -15.03
CA SER A 259 -15.11 4.83 -15.30
C SER A 259 -14.96 3.37 -14.90
N ASP A 260 -16.05 2.75 -14.44
CA ASP A 260 -16.17 1.31 -14.22
C ASP A 260 -16.41 0.49 -15.52
N CYS A 261 -16.50 1.17 -16.66
CA CYS A 261 -16.76 0.60 -17.98
C CYS A 261 -18.02 -0.29 -18.04
N ALA A 262 -19.01 -0.06 -17.16
CA ALA A 262 -20.20 -0.90 -17.05
C ALA A 262 -21.51 -0.18 -17.45
N GLY A 263 -21.48 1.16 -17.57
CA GLY A 263 -22.67 1.98 -17.82
C GLY A 263 -23.34 1.77 -19.20
N PRO A 264 -24.58 2.30 -19.40
CA PRO A 264 -25.35 2.10 -20.64
C PRO A 264 -24.67 2.68 -21.89
N MET A 265 -23.95 3.80 -21.76
CA MET A 265 -23.15 4.38 -22.85
C MET A 265 -21.99 3.46 -23.29
N TRP A 266 -21.43 2.67 -22.39
CA TRP A 266 -20.46 1.63 -22.75
C TRP A 266 -21.14 0.43 -23.41
N ARG A 267 -22.30 0.03 -22.92
CA ARG A 267 -23.05 -1.08 -23.52
C ARG A 267 -23.48 -0.79 -24.95
N SER A 268 -23.94 0.43 -25.23
CA SER A 268 -24.36 0.86 -26.58
C SER A 268 -23.20 1.12 -27.56
N GLY A 269 -21.95 1.01 -27.09
CA GLY A 269 -20.76 1.33 -27.87
C GLY A 269 -20.49 2.83 -28.00
N ARG A 270 -21.35 3.70 -27.44
CA ARG A 270 -21.25 5.17 -27.58
C ARG A 270 -19.98 5.72 -26.95
N MET A 271 -19.63 5.28 -25.74
CA MET A 271 -18.40 5.71 -25.06
C MET A 271 -17.16 5.28 -25.83
N GLN A 272 -17.13 4.06 -26.36
CA GLN A 272 -16.01 3.55 -27.14
C GLN A 272 -15.82 4.34 -28.44
N ARG A 273 -16.91 4.74 -29.11
CA ARG A 273 -16.84 5.62 -30.30
C ARG A 273 -16.29 7.01 -29.95
N LEU A 274 -16.68 7.56 -28.80
CA LEU A 274 -16.15 8.83 -28.29
C LEU A 274 -14.65 8.74 -27.96
N LEU A 275 -14.23 7.69 -27.25
CA LEU A 275 -12.82 7.42 -26.95
C LEU A 275 -11.99 7.23 -28.22
N HIS A 276 -12.51 6.52 -29.23
CA HIS A 276 -11.85 6.42 -30.53
C HIS A 276 -11.63 7.80 -31.15
N GLY A 277 -12.62 8.68 -31.05
CA GLY A 277 -12.49 10.07 -31.46
C GLY A 277 -11.36 10.79 -30.73
N TRP A 278 -11.31 10.75 -29.40
CA TRP A 278 -10.27 11.45 -28.64
C TRP A 278 -8.87 10.85 -28.84
N ALA A 279 -8.76 9.52 -28.83
CA ALA A 279 -7.49 8.80 -28.94
C ALA A 279 -6.82 8.97 -30.31
N ALA A 280 -7.59 9.30 -31.35
CA ALA A 280 -7.05 9.57 -32.68
C ALA A 280 -6.24 10.89 -32.78
N THR A 281 -6.44 11.82 -31.83
CA THR A 281 -5.84 13.17 -31.90
C THR A 281 -4.95 13.52 -30.72
N ALA A 282 -5.18 12.88 -29.56
CA ALA A 282 -4.49 13.21 -28.31
C ALA A 282 -4.39 11.97 -27.40
N PRO A 283 -3.51 11.96 -26.38
CA PRO A 283 -3.38 10.81 -25.48
C PRO A 283 -4.61 10.70 -24.59
N VAL A 284 -5.20 9.50 -24.57
CA VAL A 284 -6.37 9.16 -23.75
C VAL A 284 -6.06 7.89 -22.97
N ALA A 285 -6.41 7.86 -21.69
CA ALA A 285 -6.42 6.62 -20.91
C ALA A 285 -7.67 6.54 -20.03
N VAL A 286 -8.11 5.32 -19.77
CA VAL A 286 -9.22 5.02 -18.86
C VAL A 286 -8.64 4.59 -17.53
N VAL A 287 -8.96 5.32 -16.47
CA VAL A 287 -8.66 4.91 -15.09
C VAL A 287 -9.80 4.01 -14.64
N GLN A 288 -9.49 2.73 -14.44
CA GLN A 288 -10.47 1.71 -14.11
C GLN A 288 -10.32 1.32 -12.63
N PRO A 289 -11.22 1.78 -11.75
CA PRO A 289 -11.09 1.56 -10.31
C PRO A 289 -11.46 0.12 -9.87
N LEU A 290 -12.04 -0.70 -10.75
CA LEU A 290 -12.31 -2.12 -10.43
C LEU A 290 -11.03 -2.95 -10.31
N PRO A 291 -11.05 -4.07 -9.56
CA PRO A 291 -9.95 -5.03 -9.55
C PRO A 291 -9.60 -5.51 -10.96
N GLN A 292 -8.31 -5.62 -11.28
CA GLN A 292 -7.85 -5.97 -12.64
C GLN A 292 -8.44 -7.28 -13.19
N ARG A 293 -8.73 -8.25 -12.32
CA ARG A 293 -9.40 -9.52 -12.68
C ARG A 293 -10.79 -9.34 -13.32
N MET A 294 -11.45 -8.21 -13.07
CA MET A 294 -12.77 -7.90 -13.61
C MET A 294 -12.73 -7.16 -14.94
N TRP A 295 -11.58 -6.57 -15.33
CA TRP A 295 -11.50 -5.68 -16.48
C TRP A 295 -11.93 -6.35 -17.79
N LEU A 296 -11.59 -7.63 -17.96
CA LEU A 296 -11.98 -8.45 -19.12
C LEU A 296 -13.50 -8.63 -19.26
N ARG A 297 -14.27 -8.38 -18.21
CA ARG A 297 -15.73 -8.59 -18.15
C ARG A 297 -16.52 -7.29 -18.25
N THR A 298 -15.84 -6.16 -18.38
CA THR A 298 -16.47 -4.86 -18.61
C THR A 298 -16.81 -4.68 -20.09
N HIS A 299 -17.52 -3.60 -20.44
CA HIS A 299 -17.79 -3.24 -21.84
C HIS A 299 -16.58 -2.59 -22.55
N LEU A 300 -15.45 -2.44 -21.86
CA LEU A 300 -14.13 -2.19 -22.45
C LEU A 300 -13.14 -3.27 -21.95
N PRO A 301 -13.18 -4.50 -22.51
CA PRO A 301 -12.33 -5.60 -22.05
C PRO A 301 -10.85 -5.26 -22.16
N ALA A 302 -10.22 -4.96 -21.02
CA ALA A 302 -8.80 -4.63 -20.98
C ALA A 302 -7.97 -5.92 -20.97
N ARG A 303 -7.15 -6.11 -22.01
CA ARG A 303 -6.22 -7.25 -22.11
C ARG A 303 -4.82 -6.78 -21.72
N ARG A 304 -4.03 -7.65 -21.10
CA ARG A 304 -2.60 -7.42 -20.88
C ARG A 304 -1.82 -7.65 -22.16
N GLY A 305 -0.75 -6.87 -22.32
CA GLY A 305 0.12 -6.91 -23.48
C GLY A 305 1.14 -5.79 -23.47
N LEU A 306 1.78 -5.59 -24.62
CA LEU A 306 2.80 -4.58 -24.83
C LEU A 306 2.23 -3.41 -25.63
N LEU A 307 2.21 -2.22 -25.04
CA LEU A 307 1.90 -0.96 -25.72
C LEU A 307 3.19 -0.37 -26.30
N HIS A 308 3.17 -0.03 -27.59
CA HIS A 308 4.28 0.58 -28.30
C HIS A 308 3.89 1.97 -28.79
N ARG A 309 4.72 2.96 -28.50
CA ARG A 309 4.56 4.31 -29.06
C ARG A 309 5.15 4.37 -30.46
N ARG A 310 4.36 4.85 -31.41
CA ARG A 310 4.74 5.12 -32.81
C ARG A 310 4.68 6.61 -33.12
N GLU A 311 5.26 6.95 -34.26
CA GLU A 311 5.19 8.28 -34.83
C GLU A 311 3.76 8.56 -35.32
N GLY A 312 3.22 9.74 -34.97
CA GLY A 312 1.84 10.10 -35.28
C GLY A 312 1.29 11.20 -34.36
N PRO A 313 0.05 11.67 -34.59
CA PRO A 313 -0.58 12.68 -33.75
C PRO A 313 -0.55 12.24 -32.28
N ALA A 314 0.13 13.03 -31.45
CA ALA A 314 0.30 12.85 -30.00
C ALA A 314 0.94 11.52 -29.55
N GLY A 315 1.62 10.80 -30.43
CA GLY A 315 2.26 9.51 -30.14
C GLY A 315 1.29 8.34 -30.26
N ALA A 316 0.98 7.95 -31.50
CA ALA A 316 0.08 6.86 -31.81
C ALA A 316 0.48 5.58 -31.07
N LEU A 317 -0.48 4.86 -30.50
CA LEU A 317 -0.22 3.64 -29.74
C LEU A 317 -0.56 2.41 -30.57
N GLU A 318 0.36 1.45 -30.61
CA GLU A 318 0.12 0.08 -31.05
C GLU A 318 0.05 -0.84 -29.82
N PHE A 319 -0.80 -1.87 -29.87
CA PHE A 319 -0.96 -2.80 -28.76
C PHE A 319 -0.84 -4.24 -29.24
N LEU A 320 0.09 -4.98 -28.63
CA LEU A 320 0.29 -6.39 -28.85
C LEU A 320 -0.19 -7.17 -27.60
N PRO A 321 -1.38 -7.78 -27.60
CA PRO A 321 -1.87 -8.52 -26.45
C PRO A 321 -1.05 -9.80 -26.23
N ASP A 322 -0.85 -10.19 -24.96
CA ASP A 322 -0.14 -11.45 -24.62
C ASP A 322 -0.84 -12.68 -25.19
N ARG A 323 -2.17 -12.59 -25.36
CA ARG A 323 -3.03 -13.65 -25.90
C ARG A 323 -4.05 -13.06 -26.89
N GLY A 324 -4.11 -13.66 -28.08
CA GLY A 324 -5.04 -13.29 -29.15
C GLY A 324 -4.39 -12.47 -30.26
N GLY A 325 -5.17 -12.18 -31.32
CA GLY A 325 -4.70 -11.39 -32.47
C GLY A 325 -4.87 -9.88 -32.29
N THR A 326 -4.19 -9.11 -33.13
CA THR A 326 -4.38 -7.66 -33.25
C THR A 326 -5.67 -7.32 -34.00
N GLU A 327 -6.31 -6.21 -33.62
CA GLU A 327 -7.59 -5.76 -34.16
C GLU A 327 -7.37 -4.71 -35.26
N ARG A 328 -7.62 -5.06 -36.53
CA ARG A 328 -7.43 -4.12 -37.66
C ARG A 328 -8.42 -2.96 -37.58
N GLY A 329 -7.93 -1.73 -37.70
CA GLY A 329 -8.74 -0.51 -37.68
C GLY A 329 -9.30 -0.12 -36.31
N ALA A 330 -8.83 -0.75 -35.22
CA ALA A 330 -9.12 -0.34 -33.86
C ALA A 330 -7.94 0.43 -33.27
N LEU A 331 -8.23 1.37 -32.38
CA LEU A 331 -7.21 2.09 -31.60
C LEU A 331 -7.13 1.48 -30.19
N PRO A 332 -5.93 1.27 -29.64
CA PRO A 332 -5.79 0.81 -28.27
C PRO A 332 -5.90 2.01 -27.31
N VAL A 333 -6.76 1.88 -26.31
CA VAL A 333 -6.87 2.83 -25.20
C VAL A 333 -6.29 2.17 -23.95
N PRO A 334 -5.20 2.71 -23.39
CA PRO A 334 -4.64 2.23 -22.13
C PRO A 334 -5.66 2.25 -21.00
N VAL A 335 -5.67 1.19 -20.19
CA VAL A 335 -6.50 1.05 -19.00
C VAL A 335 -5.60 0.99 -17.79
N LEU A 336 -5.74 1.98 -16.90
CA LEU A 336 -4.84 2.22 -15.78
C LEU A 336 -5.50 1.82 -14.46
N ALA A 337 -4.74 1.16 -13.60
CA ALA A 337 -5.09 1.02 -12.19
C ALA A 337 -4.67 2.29 -11.44
N LEU A 338 -5.36 2.62 -10.35
CA LEU A 338 -4.97 3.68 -9.41
C LEU A 338 -3.78 3.24 -8.53
N ARG A 339 -2.67 2.88 -9.19
CA ARG A 339 -1.39 2.48 -8.57
C ARG A 339 -0.26 3.22 -9.26
N ARG A 340 0.82 3.49 -8.51
CA ARG A 340 1.98 4.23 -9.01
C ARG A 340 2.51 3.66 -10.32
N ASP A 341 2.84 2.37 -10.39
CA ASP A 341 3.51 1.78 -11.56
C ASP A 341 2.66 1.87 -12.83
N SER A 342 1.34 1.71 -12.70
CA SER A 342 0.42 1.81 -13.83
C SER A 342 0.35 3.24 -14.38
N VAL A 343 0.27 4.24 -13.50
CA VAL A 343 0.20 5.65 -13.88
C VAL A 343 1.56 6.14 -14.38
N GLU A 344 2.64 5.74 -13.72
CA GLU A 344 4.02 6.10 -14.05
C GLU A 344 4.47 5.50 -15.37
N GLY A 345 4.17 4.21 -15.61
CA GLY A 345 4.46 3.56 -16.88
C GLY A 345 3.77 4.26 -18.05
N TRP A 346 2.48 4.58 -17.91
CA TRP A 346 1.73 5.32 -18.93
C TRP A 346 2.26 6.75 -19.10
N ALA A 347 2.53 7.47 -18.01
CA ALA A 347 3.09 8.82 -18.05
C ALA A 347 4.43 8.86 -18.78
N ARG A 348 5.31 7.87 -18.54
CA ARG A 348 6.58 7.69 -19.25
C ARG A 348 6.36 7.39 -20.73
N LEU A 349 5.47 6.45 -21.07
CA LEU A 349 5.14 6.10 -22.46
C LEU A 349 4.68 7.33 -23.26
N VAL A 350 3.76 8.12 -22.69
CA VAL A 350 3.19 9.32 -23.34
C VAL A 350 4.16 10.50 -23.37
N SER A 351 5.17 10.52 -22.49
CA SER A 351 6.17 11.61 -22.43
C SER A 351 7.51 11.28 -23.09
N GLY A 352 7.78 10.01 -23.38
CA GLY A 352 9.06 9.57 -23.91
C GLY A 352 9.16 9.62 -25.43
N ALA A 353 10.20 8.99 -25.97
CA ALA A 353 10.48 8.98 -27.39
C ALA A 353 9.62 7.95 -28.15
N THR A 354 9.45 8.17 -29.45
CA THR A 354 8.91 7.15 -30.38
C THR A 354 9.72 5.86 -30.25
N GLY A 355 9.04 4.70 -30.22
CA GLY A 355 9.65 3.39 -30.01
C GLY A 355 9.63 2.90 -28.56
N GLN A 356 9.26 3.74 -27.59
CA GLN A 356 9.10 3.31 -26.20
C GLN A 356 7.96 2.29 -26.08
N SER A 357 8.18 1.29 -25.24
CA SER A 357 7.25 0.18 -25.01
C SER A 357 6.90 0.06 -23.53
N LEU A 358 5.67 -0.36 -23.22
CA LEU A 358 5.17 -0.52 -21.86
C LEU A 358 4.30 -1.77 -21.76
N ALA A 359 4.62 -2.68 -20.84
CA ALA A 359 3.72 -3.76 -20.46
C ALA A 359 2.53 -3.16 -19.69
N ALA A 360 1.33 -3.21 -20.26
CA ALA A 360 0.14 -2.57 -19.71
C ALA A 360 -1.14 -3.24 -20.20
N ALA A 361 -2.26 -2.87 -19.59
CA ALA A 361 -3.57 -3.26 -20.09
C ALA A 361 -4.12 -2.23 -21.08
N ALA A 362 -4.74 -2.68 -22.15
CA ALA A 362 -5.46 -1.82 -23.10
C ALA A 362 -6.75 -2.47 -23.59
N GLY A 363 -7.74 -1.62 -23.86
CA GLY A 363 -8.98 -1.99 -24.54
C GLY A 363 -9.01 -1.45 -25.97
N TRP A 364 -9.69 -2.15 -26.88
CA TRP A 364 -9.82 -1.74 -28.27
C TRP A 364 -11.07 -0.92 -28.52
N VAL A 365 -10.92 0.24 -29.18
CA VAL A 365 -12.04 1.10 -29.59
C VAL A 365 -12.07 1.28 -31.11
N ARG A 366 -13.25 1.47 -31.69
CA ARG A 366 -13.46 1.57 -33.15
C ARG A 366 -14.36 2.76 -33.48
N ALA A 367 -14.19 3.38 -34.65
CA ALA A 367 -15.07 4.45 -35.13
C ALA A 367 -16.55 4.02 -35.16
N GLY A 368 -16.82 2.78 -35.59
CA GLY A 368 -18.14 2.14 -35.58
C GLY A 368 -18.25 1.05 -34.51
N HIS A 369 -17.77 1.29 -33.27
CA HIS A 369 -17.80 0.27 -32.22
C HIS A 369 -19.22 -0.29 -32.00
N PRO A 370 -19.45 -1.60 -32.06
CA PRO A 370 -20.79 -2.18 -31.96
C PRO A 370 -21.34 -2.09 -30.54
N ALA A 371 -22.67 -2.15 -30.41
CA ALA A 371 -23.30 -2.37 -29.10
C ALA A 371 -22.97 -3.79 -28.59
N SER A 372 -22.82 -3.93 -27.27
CA SER A 372 -22.54 -5.21 -26.62
C SER A 372 -23.79 -6.10 -26.65
N GLY A 373 -23.62 -7.35 -27.09
CA GLY A 373 -24.65 -8.39 -27.02
C GLY A 373 -24.75 -9.11 -25.67
N ALA A 374 -24.01 -8.66 -24.65
CA ALA A 374 -24.06 -9.28 -23.32
C ALA A 374 -25.37 -8.91 -22.60
N PRO A 375 -26.15 -9.89 -22.10
CA PRO A 375 -27.41 -9.62 -21.40
C PRO A 375 -27.17 -8.89 -20.07
N VAL A 376 -28.16 -8.09 -19.66
CA VAL A 376 -28.14 -7.38 -18.37
C VAL A 376 -28.55 -8.36 -17.28
N ARG A 377 -27.58 -8.86 -16.49
CA ARG A 377 -27.84 -9.85 -15.42
C ARG A 377 -28.91 -9.43 -14.40
N ALA A 378 -29.06 -8.13 -14.15
CA ALA A 378 -30.10 -7.61 -13.26
C ALA A 378 -31.52 -7.77 -13.85
N ALA A 379 -31.65 -7.86 -15.18
CA ALA A 379 -32.92 -8.01 -15.91
C ALA A 379 -33.24 -9.48 -16.27
N GLU A 380 -32.31 -10.42 -16.04
CA GLU A 380 -32.58 -11.85 -16.18
C GLU A 380 -33.48 -12.31 -15.01
N GLU A 381 -34.50 -13.12 -15.29
CA GLU A 381 -35.36 -13.73 -14.26
C GLU A 381 -34.61 -14.88 -13.55
N LEU A 382 -33.67 -14.52 -12.67
CA LEU A 382 -32.92 -15.46 -11.82
C LEU A 382 -33.45 -15.43 -10.38
N THR A 383 -33.49 -16.60 -9.75
CA THR A 383 -33.78 -16.75 -8.32
C THR A 383 -32.68 -16.13 -7.44
N GLY A 384 -33.00 -15.81 -6.19
CA GLY A 384 -32.03 -15.24 -5.24
C GLY A 384 -30.79 -16.13 -5.04
N GLU A 385 -30.99 -17.46 -4.97
CA GLU A 385 -29.89 -18.43 -4.81
C GLU A 385 -28.97 -18.45 -6.03
N GLU A 386 -29.54 -18.46 -7.24
CA GLU A 386 -28.77 -18.43 -8.49
C GLU A 386 -27.94 -17.15 -8.61
N ARG A 387 -28.49 -16.00 -8.19
CA ARG A 387 -27.76 -14.72 -8.17
C ARG A 387 -26.59 -14.74 -7.20
N VAL A 388 -26.81 -15.23 -5.98
CA VAL A 388 -25.73 -15.37 -4.97
C VAL A 388 -24.66 -16.33 -5.48
N ARG A 389 -25.04 -17.48 -6.04
CA ARG A 389 -24.11 -18.46 -6.62
C ARG A 389 -23.32 -17.88 -7.80
N ALA A 390 -23.97 -17.11 -8.67
CA ALA A 390 -23.34 -16.46 -9.81
C ALA A 390 -22.35 -15.36 -9.40
N PHE A 391 -22.60 -14.64 -8.31
CA PHE A 391 -21.67 -13.69 -7.73
C PHE A 391 -20.53 -14.38 -6.96
N TRP A 392 -20.80 -15.47 -6.24
CA TRP A 392 -19.81 -16.19 -5.44
C TRP A 392 -18.66 -16.79 -6.25
N ARG A 393 -18.93 -17.24 -7.48
CA ARG A 393 -17.92 -17.87 -8.35
C ARG A 393 -16.73 -16.94 -8.68
N PRO A 394 -16.95 -15.68 -9.07
CA PRO A 394 -15.85 -14.75 -9.37
C PRO A 394 -15.47 -13.76 -8.26
N ALA A 395 -16.26 -13.63 -7.18
CA ALA A 395 -16.03 -12.61 -6.16
C ALA A 395 -14.82 -12.91 -5.26
N SER A 396 -14.13 -11.85 -4.83
CA SER A 396 -13.08 -11.94 -3.79
C SER A 396 -13.61 -12.49 -2.46
N ALA A 397 -12.71 -12.96 -1.59
CA ALA A 397 -13.10 -13.40 -0.25
C ALA A 397 -13.68 -12.22 0.56
N GLU A 398 -13.09 -11.04 0.42
CA GLU A 398 -13.49 -9.79 1.03
C GLU A 398 -14.86 -9.32 0.52
N ALA A 399 -15.12 -9.38 -0.80
CA ALA A 399 -16.42 -8.96 -1.35
C ALA A 399 -17.54 -9.93 -0.98
N ARG A 400 -17.26 -11.23 -0.88
CA ARG A 400 -18.22 -12.22 -0.38
C ARG A 400 -18.58 -11.94 1.09
N ARG A 401 -17.58 -11.67 1.94
CA ARG A 401 -17.80 -11.28 3.34
C ARG A 401 -18.57 -9.97 3.46
N LEU A 402 -18.20 -8.96 2.66
CA LEU A 402 -18.91 -7.68 2.65
C LEU A 402 -20.37 -7.84 2.24
N ALA A 403 -20.67 -8.59 1.17
CA ALA A 403 -22.06 -8.84 0.75
C ALA A 403 -22.89 -9.52 1.86
N VAL A 404 -22.27 -10.41 2.63
CA VAL A 404 -22.88 -11.05 3.80
C VAL A 404 -23.17 -10.02 4.89
N TYR A 405 -22.20 -9.21 5.32
CA TYR A 405 -22.43 -8.15 6.33
C TYR A 405 -23.46 -7.11 5.89
N LEU A 406 -23.43 -6.71 4.61
CA LEU A 406 -24.37 -5.76 4.04
C LEU A 406 -25.82 -6.26 4.04
N SER A 407 -26.03 -7.58 4.13
CA SER A 407 -27.36 -8.15 4.24
C SER A 407 -28.03 -7.93 5.60
N ALA A 408 -27.26 -7.50 6.62
CA ALA A 408 -27.72 -7.19 7.97
C ALA A 408 -27.90 -5.69 8.27
N VAL A 409 -27.61 -4.80 7.31
CA VAL A 409 -27.67 -3.34 7.51
C VAL A 409 -28.46 -2.65 6.41
N PRO A 410 -29.01 -1.45 6.67
CA PRO A 410 -29.60 -0.67 5.59
C PRO A 410 -28.53 -0.27 4.57
N LEU A 411 -28.84 -0.44 3.30
CA LEU A 411 -27.91 -0.25 2.20
C LEU A 411 -27.83 1.21 1.74
N TYR A 412 -27.58 2.12 2.67
CA TYR A 412 -27.15 3.48 2.36
C TYR A 412 -25.65 3.46 2.10
N LEU A 413 -25.18 4.16 1.06
CA LEU A 413 -23.76 4.13 0.70
C LEU A 413 -22.81 4.46 1.89
N PRO A 414 -23.08 5.49 2.73
CA PRO A 414 -22.23 5.77 3.89
C PRO A 414 -22.21 4.64 4.92
N VAL A 415 -23.34 3.95 5.12
CA VAL A 415 -23.44 2.79 6.02
C VAL A 415 -22.66 1.61 5.44
N MET A 416 -22.75 1.39 4.14
CA MET A 416 -22.00 0.33 3.46
C MET A 416 -20.48 0.55 3.57
N GLN A 417 -20.03 1.80 3.43
CA GLN A 417 -18.63 2.20 3.62
C GLN A 417 -18.17 2.06 5.08
N LEU A 418 -19.04 2.41 6.04
CA LEU A 418 -18.78 2.21 7.46
C LEU A 418 -18.59 0.73 7.79
N VAL A 419 -19.53 -0.12 7.36
CA VAL A 419 -19.45 -1.58 7.56
C VAL A 419 -18.20 -2.16 6.94
N GLN A 420 -17.87 -1.74 5.71
CA GLN A 420 -16.63 -2.14 5.06
C GLN A 420 -15.41 -1.78 5.91
N HIS A 421 -15.32 -0.54 6.39
CA HIS A 421 -14.16 -0.09 7.15
C HIS A 421 -14.06 -0.73 8.54
N ALA A 422 -15.19 -0.96 9.20
CA ALA A 422 -15.27 -1.54 10.53
C ALA A 422 -15.00 -3.05 10.54
N MET A 423 -15.51 -3.79 9.54
CA MET A 423 -15.44 -5.26 9.49
C MET A 423 -14.35 -5.81 8.57
N LEU A 424 -13.86 -5.01 7.63
CA LEU A 424 -12.84 -5.38 6.65
C LEU A 424 -11.76 -4.29 6.60
N ALA A 425 -11.12 -4.05 7.75
CA ALA A 425 -10.03 -3.09 7.87
C ALA A 425 -8.92 -3.40 6.86
N GLY A 426 -8.48 -2.38 6.11
CA GLY A 426 -7.50 -2.54 5.01
C GLY A 426 -8.09 -2.87 3.64
N SER A 427 -9.41 -3.06 3.52
CA SER A 427 -10.07 -3.21 2.20
C SER A 427 -10.29 -1.86 1.50
N GLY A 428 -10.05 -1.80 0.19
CA GLY A 428 -10.24 -0.62 -0.64
C GLY A 428 -11.64 -0.51 -1.25
N PRO A 429 -11.98 0.61 -1.92
CA PRO A 429 -13.32 0.82 -2.52
C PRO A 429 -13.66 -0.18 -3.65
N ASP A 430 -12.66 -0.93 -4.11
CA ASP A 430 -12.79 -2.01 -5.10
C ASP A 430 -13.65 -3.17 -4.59
N VAL A 431 -13.56 -3.51 -3.29
CA VAL A 431 -14.35 -4.57 -2.66
C VAL A 431 -15.83 -4.21 -2.60
N LEU A 432 -16.16 -2.97 -2.22
CA LEU A 432 -17.54 -2.48 -2.24
C LEU A 432 -18.13 -2.47 -3.66
N SER A 433 -17.28 -2.15 -4.63
CA SER A 433 -17.67 -2.08 -6.05
C SER A 433 -17.92 -3.45 -6.66
N GLU A 434 -17.21 -4.49 -6.23
CA GLU A 434 -17.54 -5.88 -6.56
C GLU A 434 -18.96 -6.23 -6.14
N VAL A 435 -19.40 -5.80 -4.95
CA VAL A 435 -20.76 -6.04 -4.46
C VAL A 435 -21.78 -5.19 -5.20
N LEU A 436 -21.50 -3.91 -5.47
CA LEU A 436 -22.42 -3.03 -6.17
C LEU A 436 -22.63 -3.43 -7.64
N LEU A 437 -21.60 -3.96 -8.31
CA LEU A 437 -21.64 -4.40 -9.72
C LEU A 437 -21.96 -5.90 -9.88
N SER A 438 -22.15 -6.62 -8.79
CA SER A 438 -22.44 -8.05 -8.78
C SER A 438 -23.76 -8.45 -9.45
N GLY A 439 -24.69 -7.50 -9.59
CA GLY A 439 -26.09 -7.77 -9.94
C GLY A 439 -26.93 -8.29 -8.77
N LEU A 440 -26.44 -8.15 -7.53
CA LEU A 440 -27.21 -8.46 -6.30
C LEU A 440 -28.08 -7.29 -5.83
N LEU A 441 -27.71 -6.06 -6.20
CA LEU A 441 -28.28 -4.82 -5.70
C LEU A 441 -28.91 -4.01 -6.84
N ARG A 442 -29.98 -3.28 -6.53
CA ARG A 442 -30.55 -2.24 -7.40
C ARG A 442 -30.54 -0.90 -6.65
N ARG A 443 -30.21 0.19 -7.36
CA ARG A 443 -30.33 1.53 -6.80
C ARG A 443 -31.81 1.91 -6.68
N ARG A 444 -32.18 2.56 -5.58
CA ARG A 444 -33.52 3.12 -5.35
C ARG A 444 -33.42 4.63 -5.29
N GLU A 445 -34.33 5.32 -5.97
CA GLU A 445 -34.47 6.77 -5.86
C GLU A 445 -35.28 7.09 -4.58
N ASP A 446 -34.73 7.97 -3.75
CA ASP A 446 -35.39 8.45 -2.53
C ASP A 446 -36.16 9.75 -2.86
N PRO A 447 -37.48 9.82 -2.63
CA PRO A 447 -38.28 11.02 -2.92
C PRO A 447 -37.88 12.24 -2.07
N ASP A 448 -37.40 12.02 -0.85
CA ASP A 448 -37.21 13.08 0.16
C ASP A 448 -35.80 13.69 0.15
N ASP A 449 -34.79 12.94 -0.32
CA ASP A 449 -33.44 13.44 -0.58
C ASP A 449 -32.87 12.84 -1.88
N PRO A 450 -32.95 13.56 -3.02
CA PRO A 450 -32.41 13.11 -4.30
C PRO A 450 -30.89 12.86 -4.30
N ARG A 451 -30.17 13.31 -3.26
CA ARG A 451 -28.73 13.12 -3.09
C ARG A 451 -28.39 11.91 -2.21
N ALA A 452 -29.35 11.36 -1.47
CA ALA A 452 -29.16 10.15 -0.68
C ALA A 452 -29.11 8.92 -1.60
N VAL A 453 -28.00 8.20 -1.58
CA VAL A 453 -27.78 7.04 -2.45
C VAL A 453 -28.08 5.77 -1.68
N ARG A 454 -29.25 5.21 -1.99
CA ARG A 454 -29.79 4.00 -1.37
C ARG A 454 -29.84 2.86 -2.38
N TYR A 455 -29.53 1.66 -1.90
CA TYR A 455 -29.68 0.41 -2.64
C TYR A 455 -30.71 -0.48 -1.96
N ASP A 456 -31.29 -1.40 -2.73
CA ASP A 456 -32.07 -2.52 -2.22
C ASP A 456 -31.52 -3.82 -2.84
N PHE A 457 -31.51 -4.91 -2.08
CA PHE A 457 -31.25 -6.23 -2.66
C PHE A 457 -32.35 -6.63 -3.65
N LEU A 458 -31.96 -7.31 -4.72
CA LEU A 458 -32.91 -7.97 -5.60
C LEU A 458 -33.67 -9.09 -4.86
N PRO A 459 -34.88 -9.47 -5.31
CA PRO A 459 -35.72 -10.45 -4.62
C PRO A 459 -34.98 -11.75 -4.28
N GLY A 460 -35.11 -12.20 -3.03
CA GLY A 460 -34.49 -13.45 -2.53
C GLY A 460 -33.00 -13.36 -2.17
N VAL A 461 -32.25 -12.37 -2.66
CA VAL A 461 -30.81 -12.27 -2.44
C VAL A 461 -30.47 -12.00 -0.96
N ALA A 462 -31.16 -11.05 -0.33
CA ALA A 462 -30.90 -10.69 1.06
C ALA A 462 -31.13 -11.89 2.01
N ARG A 463 -32.13 -12.74 1.71
CA ARG A 463 -32.42 -13.94 2.51
C ARG A 463 -31.27 -14.93 2.43
N GLU A 464 -30.82 -15.25 1.22
CA GLU A 464 -29.69 -16.16 0.99
C GLU A 464 -28.39 -15.67 1.65
N LEU A 465 -28.10 -14.37 1.54
CA LEU A 465 -26.91 -13.79 2.18
C LEU A 465 -27.03 -13.78 3.72
N ARG A 466 -28.22 -13.49 4.25
CA ARG A 466 -28.48 -13.52 5.69
C ARG A 466 -28.42 -14.92 6.29
N GLU A 467 -28.75 -15.96 5.54
CA GLU A 467 -28.59 -17.36 5.97
C GLU A 467 -27.12 -17.73 6.25
N ARG A 468 -26.16 -16.89 5.85
CA ARG A 468 -24.73 -17.08 6.02
C ARG A 468 -24.14 -16.22 7.14
N LEU A 469 -24.93 -15.37 7.81
CA LEU A 469 -24.54 -14.60 8.99
C LEU A 469 -24.78 -15.41 10.27
N SER A 470 -23.77 -15.48 11.14
CA SER A 470 -23.93 -15.95 12.51
C SER A 470 -24.38 -14.83 13.46
N VAL A 471 -24.92 -15.21 14.62
CA VAL A 471 -25.34 -14.26 15.67
C VAL A 471 -24.14 -13.44 16.17
N ASP A 472 -23.01 -14.11 16.43
CA ASP A 472 -21.76 -13.49 16.88
C ASP A 472 -21.24 -12.47 15.85
N GLU A 473 -21.29 -12.78 14.55
CA GLU A 473 -20.84 -11.86 13.50
C GLU A 473 -21.73 -10.61 13.40
N VAL A 474 -23.03 -10.76 13.65
CA VAL A 474 -23.98 -9.63 13.70
C VAL A 474 -23.74 -8.78 14.95
N GLU A 475 -23.49 -9.40 16.09
CA GLU A 475 -23.12 -8.69 17.33
C GLU A 475 -21.78 -7.96 17.18
N LEU A 476 -20.79 -8.62 16.58
CA LEU A 476 -19.49 -8.05 16.26
C LEU A 476 -19.62 -6.88 15.28
N LEU A 477 -20.45 -7.02 14.25
CA LEU A 477 -20.78 -5.97 13.28
C LEU A 477 -21.34 -4.73 13.97
N PHE A 478 -22.35 -4.90 14.82
CA PHE A 478 -22.94 -3.78 15.54
C PHE A 478 -21.98 -3.19 16.57
N LYS A 479 -21.21 -4.02 17.28
CA LYS A 479 -20.17 -3.57 18.22
C LYS A 479 -19.09 -2.74 17.53
N HIS A 480 -18.53 -3.23 16.42
CA HIS A 480 -17.46 -2.53 15.68
C HIS A 480 -17.97 -1.25 15.02
N CYS A 481 -19.19 -1.26 14.47
CA CYS A 481 -19.80 -0.04 13.95
C CYS A 481 -20.06 0.98 15.07
N SER A 482 -20.47 0.52 16.26
CA SER A 482 -20.67 1.38 17.44
C SER A 482 -19.34 1.96 17.95
N GLU A 483 -18.33 1.13 18.14
CA GLU A 483 -17.00 1.55 18.60
C GLU A 483 -16.32 2.49 17.61
N TYR A 484 -16.47 2.24 16.30
CA TYR A 484 -15.94 3.14 15.27
C TYR A 484 -16.58 4.53 15.37
N VAL A 485 -17.90 4.58 15.56
CA VAL A 485 -18.63 5.83 15.76
C VAL A 485 -18.20 6.51 17.07
N GLU A 486 -18.11 5.77 18.17
CA GLU A 486 -17.68 6.33 19.47
C GLU A 486 -16.23 6.85 19.45
N ARG A 487 -15.30 6.12 18.81
CA ARG A 487 -13.87 6.47 18.76
C ARG A 487 -13.60 7.69 17.88
N LYS A 488 -14.36 7.87 16.79
CA LYS A 488 -14.22 9.02 15.87
C LYS A 488 -15.04 10.24 16.27
N PHE A 489 -16.14 10.07 17.02
CA PHE A 489 -17.11 11.14 17.28
C PHE A 489 -17.36 11.45 18.78
N GLY A 490 -16.79 10.66 19.71
CA GLY A 490 -16.85 10.90 21.15
C GLY A 490 -18.13 10.37 21.85
N ARG A 491 -18.14 10.44 23.18
CA ARG A 491 -19.17 9.86 24.09
C ARG A 491 -20.56 10.51 24.06
N SER A 492 -20.84 11.48 23.17
CA SER A 492 -22.12 12.21 23.14
C SER A 492 -23.24 11.51 22.38
N VAL A 493 -22.95 10.43 21.64
CA VAL A 493 -23.96 9.58 20.97
C VAL A 493 -24.47 8.49 21.93
N ARG A 494 -25.03 8.90 23.07
CA ARG A 494 -25.48 7.98 24.14
C ARG A 494 -26.67 7.08 23.79
N ASN A 495 -27.26 7.21 22.60
CA ASN A 495 -28.51 6.54 22.26
C ASN A 495 -28.34 5.28 21.39
N PHE A 496 -27.20 5.08 20.72
CA PHE A 496 -27.06 3.98 19.75
C PHE A 496 -26.89 2.59 20.40
N PRO A 497 -25.99 2.38 21.38
CA PRO A 497 -25.89 1.09 22.08
C PRO A 497 -27.09 0.81 22.98
N ALA A 498 -27.74 1.86 23.50
CA ALA A 498 -28.89 1.75 24.40
C ALA A 498 -30.17 1.33 23.67
N LEU A 499 -30.43 1.81 22.45
CA LEU A 499 -31.57 1.39 21.62
C LEU A 499 -31.42 -0.06 21.14
N ALA A 500 -30.24 -0.43 20.63
CA ALA A 500 -29.96 -1.82 20.26
C ALA A 500 -30.11 -2.77 21.47
N GLY A 501 -29.58 -2.38 22.63
CA GLY A 501 -29.71 -3.13 23.89
C GLY A 501 -31.11 -3.15 24.52
N ALA A 502 -31.98 -2.17 24.22
CA ALA A 502 -33.37 -2.14 24.68
C ALA A 502 -34.28 -3.06 23.85
N PHE A 503 -34.03 -3.16 22.52
CA PHE A 503 -34.71 -4.11 21.65
C PHE A 503 -34.28 -5.57 21.91
N LEU A 504 -32.98 -5.81 22.16
CA LEU A 504 -32.45 -7.12 22.55
C LEU A 504 -33.11 -7.71 23.82
N ARG A 505 -33.60 -6.84 24.72
CA ARG A 505 -34.27 -7.23 25.97
C ARG A 505 -35.80 -7.27 25.88
N GLY A 506 -36.36 -7.04 24.70
CA GLY A 506 -37.82 -7.03 24.50
C GLY A 506 -38.55 -5.89 25.23
N ALA A 507 -37.85 -4.82 25.61
CA ALA A 507 -38.42 -3.72 26.40
C ALA A 507 -39.29 -2.76 25.56
N VAL A 508 -39.23 -2.83 24.22
CA VAL A 508 -40.00 -1.99 23.29
C VAL A 508 -40.48 -2.83 22.10
N ALA A 509 -41.76 -2.70 21.73
CA ALA A 509 -42.34 -3.41 20.59
C ALA A 509 -42.04 -2.68 19.25
N PRO A 510 -41.78 -3.41 18.14
CA PRO A 510 -41.56 -2.81 16.84
C PRO A 510 -42.87 -2.19 16.32
N GLY A 511 -42.86 -0.88 16.07
CA GLY A 511 -44.03 -0.13 15.60
C GLY A 511 -44.83 0.58 16.70
N ALA A 512 -44.41 0.51 17.97
CA ALA A 512 -44.90 1.46 18.95
C ALA A 512 -44.36 2.85 18.57
N GLU A 513 -45.24 3.85 18.44
CA GLU A 513 -44.81 5.25 18.44
C GLU A 513 -43.99 5.45 19.71
N LEU A 514 -42.69 5.67 19.55
CA LEU A 514 -41.82 6.11 20.63
C LEU A 514 -42.39 7.45 21.09
N SER A 515 -43.20 7.44 22.15
CA SER A 515 -43.44 8.65 22.92
C SER A 515 -42.07 9.15 23.35
N PRO A 516 -41.70 10.41 23.03
CA PRO A 516 -40.41 10.95 23.41
C PRO A 516 -40.33 10.91 24.93
N LEU A 517 -39.56 9.94 25.44
CA LEU A 517 -39.31 9.83 26.86
C LEU A 517 -38.43 11.02 27.22
N THR A 518 -39.10 12.04 27.78
CA THR A 518 -38.64 13.35 28.29
C THR A 518 -38.70 14.56 27.33
N GLY A 519 -39.86 15.21 27.30
CA GLY A 519 -40.01 16.62 27.71
C GLY A 519 -39.58 17.79 26.79
N GLY A 520 -39.21 17.58 25.53
CA GLY A 520 -38.94 18.67 24.57
C GLY A 520 -40.12 18.98 23.63
N PRO A 521 -40.30 20.23 23.15
CA PRO A 521 -41.45 20.60 22.32
C PRO A 521 -41.42 19.88 20.97
N ALA A 522 -42.61 19.52 20.49
CA ALA A 522 -42.85 18.76 19.27
C ALA A 522 -42.33 19.49 18.02
N GLY A 523 -41.41 18.87 17.29
CA GLY A 523 -40.97 19.39 15.99
C GLY A 523 -39.73 18.75 15.35
N GLU A 524 -38.87 18.04 16.09
CA GLU A 524 -37.56 17.61 15.57
C GLU A 524 -37.51 16.08 15.38
N GLY A 525 -37.73 15.63 14.14
CA GLY A 525 -37.69 14.21 13.76
C GLY A 525 -36.25 13.68 13.65
N GLU A 526 -36.03 12.46 14.16
CA GLU A 526 -34.77 11.71 13.98
C GLU A 526 -34.42 11.55 12.48
N PRO A 527 -33.13 11.62 12.08
CA PRO A 527 -32.72 11.41 10.69
C PRO A 527 -33.15 10.03 10.17
N ALA A 528 -33.76 9.99 8.99
CA ALA A 528 -34.31 8.77 8.39
C ALA A 528 -33.30 7.60 8.32
N GLY A 529 -32.01 7.89 8.12
CA GLY A 529 -30.95 6.86 8.08
C GLY A 529 -30.67 6.17 9.42
N LEU A 530 -30.79 6.89 10.55
CA LEU A 530 -30.60 6.34 11.90
C LEU A 530 -31.84 5.53 12.33
N ARG A 531 -33.04 6.01 11.99
CA ARG A 531 -34.30 5.30 12.22
C ARG A 531 -34.36 4.00 11.42
N ALA A 532 -34.03 4.05 10.13
CA ALA A 532 -33.95 2.88 9.25
C ALA A 532 -32.86 1.89 9.72
N PHE A 533 -31.74 2.38 10.25
CA PHE A 533 -30.72 1.52 10.84
C PHE A 533 -31.23 0.81 12.08
N ALA A 534 -31.89 1.51 13.00
CA ALA A 534 -32.46 0.91 14.20
C ALA A 534 -33.58 -0.11 13.87
N GLU A 535 -34.43 0.20 12.90
CA GLU A 535 -35.51 -0.69 12.43
C GLU A 535 -34.98 -1.96 11.74
N VAL A 536 -34.02 -1.82 10.82
CA VAL A 536 -33.38 -2.97 10.15
C VAL A 536 -32.57 -3.78 11.16
N SER A 537 -31.85 -3.14 12.08
CA SER A 537 -31.16 -3.85 13.17
C SER A 537 -32.15 -4.64 14.02
N ALA A 538 -33.30 -4.05 14.38
CA ALA A 538 -34.34 -4.74 15.14
C ALA A 538 -35.06 -5.85 14.34
N GLU A 539 -35.19 -5.73 13.02
CA GLU A 539 -35.73 -6.79 12.16
C GLU A 539 -34.74 -7.94 11.96
N VAL A 540 -33.48 -7.63 11.69
CA VAL A 540 -32.38 -8.60 11.57
C VAL A 540 -32.15 -9.32 12.89
N LEU A 541 -32.14 -8.62 14.02
CA LEU A 541 -32.04 -9.23 15.35
C LEU A 541 -33.30 -10.04 15.72
N ARG A 542 -34.50 -9.69 15.23
CA ARG A 542 -35.70 -10.52 15.37
C ARG A 542 -35.64 -11.78 14.51
N ASP A 543 -35.19 -11.66 13.27
CA ASP A 543 -35.01 -12.78 12.33
C ASP A 543 -33.89 -13.71 12.82
N LEU A 544 -32.76 -13.19 13.30
CA LEU A 544 -31.70 -13.97 13.95
C LEU A 544 -32.10 -14.53 15.32
N GLY A 545 -32.85 -13.77 16.13
CA GLY A 545 -33.42 -14.23 17.39
C GLY A 545 -34.47 -15.33 17.21
N ALA A 546 -35.25 -15.30 16.12
CA ALA A 546 -36.16 -16.36 15.69
C ALA A 546 -35.41 -17.53 15.01
N ARG A 547 -34.24 -17.27 14.42
CA ARG A 547 -33.27 -18.25 13.90
C ARG A 547 -32.23 -18.68 14.93
N LEU A 548 -32.47 -18.45 16.22
CA LEU A 548 -31.93 -19.32 17.26
C LEU A 548 -32.88 -20.51 17.41
N PRO A 549 -32.78 -21.60 16.62
CA PRO A 549 -33.08 -22.90 17.15
C PRO A 549 -31.79 -23.46 17.73
N ALA A 550 -31.83 -23.78 19.03
CA ALA A 550 -31.15 -24.95 19.53
C ALA A 550 -31.22 -26.02 18.44
N VAL A 551 -30.09 -26.59 18.00
CA VAL A 551 -30.14 -27.74 17.10
C VAL A 551 -31.19 -28.67 17.71
N PRO A 552 -32.33 -28.93 17.03
CA PRO A 552 -33.37 -29.75 17.59
C PRO A 552 -32.77 -31.15 17.58
N VAL A 553 -32.06 -31.45 18.66
CA VAL A 553 -31.59 -32.79 18.91
C VAL A 553 -32.86 -33.55 19.19
N GLU A 554 -33.33 -34.22 18.14
CA GLU A 554 -34.48 -35.10 18.17
C GLU A 554 -34.38 -35.91 19.47
N ARG A 555 -35.39 -35.75 20.33
CA ARG A 555 -35.41 -36.41 21.64
C ARG A 555 -35.36 -37.91 21.39
N GLY A 556 -34.33 -38.58 21.89
CA GLY A 556 -34.18 -40.03 21.79
C GLY A 556 -32.99 -40.53 20.96
N LEU A 557 -32.17 -39.65 20.37
CA LEU A 557 -30.95 -40.07 19.67
C LEU A 557 -29.94 -40.71 20.65
N THR A 558 -29.32 -41.80 20.20
CA THR A 558 -28.26 -42.50 20.92
C THR A 558 -26.94 -41.73 20.85
N ALA A 559 -26.04 -41.96 21.81
CA ALA A 559 -24.69 -41.35 21.79
C ALA A 559 -23.91 -41.65 20.50
N GLY A 560 -24.14 -42.81 19.85
CA GLY A 560 -23.52 -43.16 18.57
C GLY A 560 -24.02 -42.33 17.40
N GLU A 561 -25.33 -42.06 17.34
CA GLU A 561 -25.93 -41.20 16.30
C GLU A 561 -25.49 -39.74 16.45
N LEU A 562 -25.42 -39.25 17.69
CA LEU A 562 -24.92 -37.90 17.99
C LEU A 562 -23.43 -37.74 17.61
N LEU A 563 -22.60 -38.74 17.91
CA LEU A 563 -21.21 -38.79 17.46
C LEU A 563 -21.09 -38.74 15.93
N SER A 564 -21.94 -39.48 15.21
CA SER A 564 -21.94 -39.49 13.74
C SER A 564 -22.33 -38.12 13.17
N LYS A 565 -23.43 -37.53 13.67
CA LYS A 565 -23.90 -36.19 13.25
C LYS A 565 -22.84 -35.12 13.55
N GLY A 566 -22.17 -35.21 14.69
CA GLY A 566 -21.04 -34.33 15.05
C GLY A 566 -19.88 -34.44 14.05
N ARG A 567 -19.43 -35.65 13.72
CA ARG A 567 -18.35 -35.87 12.73
C ARG A 567 -18.72 -35.39 11.34
N GLU A 568 -19.95 -35.63 10.90
CA GLU A 568 -20.45 -35.16 9.60
C GLU A 568 -20.45 -33.62 9.53
N ALA A 569 -20.87 -32.95 10.61
CA ALA A 569 -20.84 -31.50 10.71
C ALA A 569 -19.41 -30.94 10.71
N VAL A 570 -18.45 -31.56 11.43
CA VAL A 570 -17.02 -31.22 11.32
C VAL A 570 -16.50 -31.43 9.88
N GLY A 571 -16.89 -32.52 9.22
CA GLY A 571 -16.54 -32.80 7.83
C GLY A 571 -17.06 -31.73 6.85
N ARG A 572 -18.32 -31.31 7.02
CA ARG A 572 -18.92 -30.21 6.24
C ARG A 572 -18.22 -28.87 6.52
N PHE A 573 -17.84 -28.59 7.78
CA PHE A 573 -17.01 -27.43 8.10
C PHE A 573 -15.65 -27.47 7.37
N LEU A 574 -14.94 -28.60 7.40
CA LEU A 574 -13.65 -28.74 6.71
C LEU A 574 -13.77 -28.61 5.18
N GLY A 575 -14.91 -28.99 4.59
CA GLY A 575 -15.15 -28.90 3.15
C GLY A 575 -15.69 -27.55 2.67
N GLU A 576 -16.60 -26.93 3.42
CA GLU A 576 -17.37 -25.75 2.99
C GLU A 576 -16.99 -24.46 3.75
N GLY A 577 -16.28 -24.57 4.87
CA GLY A 577 -15.85 -23.43 5.71
C GLY A 577 -16.98 -22.76 6.49
N LEU A 578 -18.14 -23.40 6.64
CA LEU A 578 -19.32 -22.85 7.30
C LEU A 578 -19.19 -22.96 8.83
N THR A 579 -19.05 -21.83 9.52
CA THR A 579 -18.90 -21.75 10.99
C THR A 579 -20.10 -22.31 11.76
N ARG A 580 -21.32 -22.21 11.19
CA ARG A 580 -22.54 -22.81 11.76
C ARG A 580 -22.46 -24.34 11.90
N GLU A 581 -21.75 -25.02 10.99
CA GLU A 581 -21.60 -26.47 11.06
C GLU A 581 -20.69 -26.87 12.21
N LEU A 582 -19.76 -25.99 12.57
CA LEU A 582 -18.89 -26.18 13.71
C LEU A 582 -19.65 -25.99 15.04
N ASP A 583 -20.59 -25.04 15.10
CA ASP A 583 -21.49 -24.92 16.25
C ASP A 583 -22.41 -26.12 16.41
N ALA A 584 -23.01 -26.57 15.31
CA ALA A 584 -23.84 -27.76 15.30
C ALA A 584 -23.04 -28.99 15.74
N ALA A 585 -21.80 -29.13 15.25
CA ALA A 585 -20.89 -30.19 15.68
C ALA A 585 -20.66 -30.16 17.19
N VAL A 586 -20.31 -29.01 17.76
CA VAL A 586 -20.08 -28.85 19.20
C VAL A 586 -21.35 -29.22 20.00
N GLU A 587 -22.54 -28.77 19.57
CA GLU A 587 -23.79 -29.13 20.25
C GLU A 587 -24.11 -30.63 20.22
N TYR A 588 -23.95 -31.28 19.05
CA TYR A 588 -24.14 -32.73 18.94
C TYR A 588 -23.17 -33.49 19.84
N LEU A 589 -21.91 -33.05 19.88
CA LEU A 589 -20.85 -33.71 20.62
C LEU A 589 -20.96 -33.48 22.13
N ARG A 590 -21.37 -32.29 22.60
CA ARG A 590 -21.72 -32.06 24.02
C ARG A 590 -22.82 -33.01 24.48
N LYS A 591 -23.92 -33.11 23.73
CA LYS A 591 -25.02 -34.04 24.06
C LYS A 591 -24.59 -35.49 23.95
N ALA A 592 -23.65 -35.83 23.06
CA ALA A 592 -23.09 -37.18 22.97
C ALA A 592 -22.32 -37.56 24.25
N VAL A 593 -21.60 -36.62 24.86
CA VAL A 593 -20.93 -36.82 26.16
C VAL A 593 -21.95 -37.07 27.26
N ASP A 594 -23.03 -36.29 27.31
CA ASP A 594 -24.08 -36.39 28.34
C ASP A 594 -24.86 -37.73 28.26
N VAL A 595 -25.18 -38.18 27.05
CA VAL A 595 -26.01 -39.38 26.80
C VAL A 595 -25.15 -40.67 26.81
N ALA A 596 -23.82 -40.57 26.83
CA ALA A 596 -22.93 -41.72 26.80
C ALA A 596 -23.10 -42.64 28.02
N ARG A 597 -23.52 -43.88 27.74
CA ARG A 597 -23.77 -44.92 28.77
C ARG A 597 -22.52 -45.72 29.14
N SER A 598 -21.51 -45.75 28.26
CA SER A 598 -20.25 -46.47 28.48
C SER A 598 -19.08 -45.50 28.57
N GLN A 599 -18.06 -45.87 29.36
CA GLN A 599 -16.85 -45.06 29.48
C GLN A 599 -16.15 -44.86 28.14
N LYS A 600 -16.11 -45.89 27.28
CA LYS A 600 -15.53 -45.83 25.93
C LYS A 600 -16.25 -44.81 25.03
N GLN A 601 -17.58 -44.76 25.06
CA GLN A 601 -18.36 -43.77 24.30
C GLN A 601 -18.15 -42.35 24.83
N ARG A 602 -18.07 -42.20 26.16
CA ARG A 602 -17.83 -40.90 26.80
C ARG A 602 -16.46 -40.34 26.41
N THR A 603 -15.42 -41.16 26.47
CA THR A 603 -14.06 -40.79 26.03
C THR A 603 -14.04 -40.42 24.55
N SER A 604 -14.65 -41.23 23.67
CA SER A 604 -14.71 -40.90 22.24
C SER A 604 -15.49 -39.61 21.95
N ALA A 605 -16.57 -39.33 22.68
CA ALA A 605 -17.35 -38.10 22.52
C ALA A 605 -16.59 -36.87 23.02
N ALA A 606 -15.90 -36.99 24.15
CA ALA A 606 -15.07 -35.93 24.71
C ALA A 606 -13.90 -35.55 23.78
N GLU A 607 -13.23 -36.54 23.17
CA GLU A 607 -12.16 -36.29 22.20
C GLU A 607 -12.65 -35.59 20.93
N GLU A 608 -13.79 -36.01 20.37
CA GLU A 608 -14.37 -35.33 19.20
C GLU A 608 -14.82 -33.92 19.56
N LEU A 609 -15.45 -33.73 20.73
CA LEU A 609 -15.88 -32.44 21.24
C LEU A 609 -14.70 -31.48 21.36
N ALA A 610 -13.63 -31.91 22.02
CA ALA A 610 -12.43 -31.08 22.21
C ALA A 610 -11.74 -30.74 20.88
N ASN A 611 -11.71 -31.67 19.93
CA ASN A 611 -11.19 -31.38 18.59
C ASN A 611 -12.05 -30.35 17.84
N ALA A 612 -13.39 -30.42 17.96
CA ALA A 612 -14.30 -29.45 17.38
C ALA A 612 -14.19 -28.06 18.04
N LEU A 613 -14.06 -28.02 19.37
CA LEU A 613 -13.83 -26.79 20.15
C LEU A 613 -12.49 -26.14 19.80
N LEU A 614 -11.41 -26.92 19.69
CA LEU A 614 -10.10 -26.42 19.25
C LEU A 614 -10.18 -25.86 17.82
N ALA A 615 -10.92 -26.51 16.91
CA ALA A 615 -11.17 -25.97 15.59
C ALA A 615 -12.00 -24.67 15.63
N ARG A 616 -12.99 -24.56 16.53
CA ARG A 616 -13.82 -23.36 16.69
C ARG A 616 -13.02 -22.18 17.25
N TRP A 617 -12.16 -22.45 18.23
CA TRP A 617 -11.21 -21.46 18.75
C TRP A 617 -10.27 -20.94 17.65
N ARG A 618 -9.71 -21.79 16.79
CA ARG A 618 -8.86 -21.34 15.67
C ARG A 618 -9.57 -20.39 14.71
N VAL A 619 -10.90 -20.44 14.63
CA VAL A 619 -11.70 -19.57 13.78
C VAL A 619 -12.15 -18.29 14.49
N ARG A 620 -12.57 -18.38 15.76
CA ARG A 620 -13.19 -17.26 16.50
C ARG A 620 -12.26 -16.56 17.50
N GLY A 621 -11.25 -17.25 18.00
CA GLY A 621 -10.36 -16.76 19.06
C GLY A 621 -10.99 -16.69 20.46
N VAL A 622 -12.19 -17.26 20.67
CA VAL A 622 -12.89 -17.22 21.97
C VAL A 622 -12.19 -18.13 22.98
N GLY A 623 -11.64 -17.55 24.05
CA GLY A 623 -10.86 -18.29 25.05
C GLY A 623 -11.62 -19.44 25.71
N GLU A 624 -12.93 -19.26 25.95
CA GLU A 624 -13.77 -20.27 26.60
C GLU A 624 -13.77 -21.62 25.87
N ASP A 625 -13.77 -21.63 24.53
CA ASP A 625 -13.72 -22.85 23.72
C ASP A 625 -12.45 -23.66 24.00
N LEU A 626 -11.33 -22.97 24.16
CA LEU A 626 -10.04 -23.59 24.39
C LEU A 626 -9.94 -24.16 25.81
N ARG A 627 -10.51 -23.45 26.79
CA ARG A 627 -10.64 -23.94 28.18
C ARG A 627 -11.51 -25.19 28.25
N GLU A 628 -12.70 -25.14 27.64
CA GLU A 628 -13.63 -26.28 27.59
C GLU A 628 -13.01 -27.49 26.87
N ALA A 629 -12.27 -27.27 25.77
CA ALA A 629 -11.57 -28.34 25.06
C ALA A 629 -10.56 -29.08 25.96
N GLY A 630 -9.81 -28.34 26.79
CA GLY A 630 -8.90 -28.93 27.77
C GLY A 630 -9.64 -29.73 28.85
N GLU A 631 -10.70 -29.15 29.42
CA GLU A 631 -11.52 -29.79 30.47
C GLU A 631 -12.20 -31.07 29.99
N ALA A 632 -12.70 -31.10 28.75
CA ALA A 632 -13.35 -32.26 28.17
C ALA A 632 -12.44 -33.49 28.12
N VAL A 633 -11.15 -33.31 27.82
CA VAL A 633 -10.18 -34.43 27.66
C VAL A 633 -9.37 -34.69 28.93
N ALA A 634 -9.25 -33.72 29.85
CA ALA A 634 -8.52 -33.87 31.11
C ALA A 634 -9.22 -34.74 32.17
N ALA A 635 -10.45 -35.18 31.93
CA ALA A 635 -11.22 -36.01 32.86
C ALA A 635 -10.52 -37.38 33.16
N PRO A 636 -10.64 -37.93 34.38
CA PRO A 636 -9.71 -38.94 34.96
C PRO A 636 -9.75 -40.37 34.38
N ALA A 637 -10.31 -40.59 33.19
CA ALA A 637 -10.18 -41.87 32.48
C ALA A 637 -8.89 -41.86 31.67
N ALA A 638 -8.09 -42.94 31.74
CA ALA A 638 -6.81 -43.09 31.05
C ALA A 638 -6.79 -42.37 29.69
N VAL A 639 -6.04 -41.26 29.63
CA VAL A 639 -5.93 -40.40 28.45
C VAL A 639 -5.45 -41.27 27.30
N THR A 640 -6.26 -41.39 26.25
CA THR A 640 -5.88 -42.15 25.07
C THR A 640 -4.77 -41.41 24.31
N VAL A 641 -4.06 -42.10 23.40
CA VAL A 641 -3.08 -41.43 22.54
C VAL A 641 -3.71 -40.28 21.73
N ARG A 642 -4.98 -40.41 21.31
CA ARG A 642 -5.70 -39.33 20.63
C ARG A 642 -6.00 -38.18 21.58
N GLY A 643 -6.40 -38.47 22.81
CA GLY A 643 -6.58 -37.48 23.87
C GLY A 643 -5.30 -36.71 24.16
N SER A 644 -4.15 -37.39 24.26
CA SER A 644 -2.84 -36.74 24.44
C SER A 644 -2.49 -35.80 23.29
N LEU A 645 -2.79 -36.16 22.03
CA LEU A 645 -2.58 -35.25 20.90
C LEU A 645 -3.39 -33.95 21.08
N ILE A 646 -4.67 -34.07 21.44
CA ILE A 646 -5.56 -32.92 21.59
C ILE A 646 -5.13 -32.05 22.78
N LEU A 647 -4.84 -32.66 23.95
CA LEU A 647 -4.34 -31.94 25.13
C LEU A 647 -3.04 -31.22 24.84
N GLY A 648 -2.12 -31.85 24.12
CA GLY A 648 -0.87 -31.22 23.72
C GLY A 648 -1.08 -29.99 22.82
N LEU A 649 -1.99 -30.10 21.84
CA LEU A 649 -2.34 -28.99 20.94
C LEU A 649 -3.11 -27.87 21.65
N VAL A 650 -4.00 -28.20 22.58
CA VAL A 650 -4.73 -27.23 23.42
C VAL A 650 -3.75 -26.49 24.33
N SER A 651 -2.86 -27.20 25.01
CA SER A 651 -1.87 -26.59 25.91
C SER A 651 -0.92 -25.67 25.14
N TRP A 652 -0.50 -26.07 23.93
CA TRP A 652 0.29 -25.21 23.03
C TRP A 652 -0.46 -23.94 22.60
N ALA A 653 -1.75 -24.06 22.29
CA ALA A 653 -2.61 -22.91 21.96
C ALA A 653 -2.83 -21.99 23.16
N GLN A 654 -2.98 -22.54 24.37
CA GLN A 654 -3.12 -21.76 25.60
C GLN A 654 -1.83 -20.99 25.91
N ALA A 655 -0.66 -21.61 25.74
CA ALA A 655 0.63 -20.94 25.93
C ALA A 655 0.79 -19.73 24.97
N GLN A 656 0.40 -19.89 23.70
CA GLN A 656 0.37 -18.77 22.75
C GLN A 656 -0.62 -17.67 23.17
N GLY A 657 -1.80 -18.05 23.68
CA GLY A 657 -2.80 -17.11 24.19
C GLY A 657 -2.28 -16.28 25.36
N VAL A 658 -1.62 -16.92 26.34
CA VAL A 658 -0.98 -16.23 27.48
C VAL A 658 0.15 -15.31 26.99
N GLY A 659 1.00 -15.76 26.07
CA GLY A 659 2.07 -14.92 25.51
C GLY A 659 1.54 -13.68 24.77
N ALA A 660 0.33 -13.73 24.21
CA ALA A 660 -0.27 -12.62 23.48
C ALA A 660 -1.17 -11.70 24.36
N SER A 661 -1.86 -12.26 25.35
CA SER A 661 -2.91 -11.56 26.12
C SER A 661 -2.64 -11.49 27.63
N GLY A 662 -1.51 -12.02 28.10
CA GLY A 662 -1.15 -12.06 29.52
C GLY A 662 -1.92 -13.10 30.34
N ILE A 663 -1.79 -13.01 31.67
CA ILE A 663 -2.33 -13.99 32.63
C ILE A 663 -3.87 -14.02 32.68
N ASP A 664 -4.51 -12.92 32.26
CA ASP A 664 -5.97 -12.75 32.23
C ASP A 664 -6.63 -13.36 30.99
N PHE A 665 -5.87 -14.06 30.16
CA PHE A 665 -6.41 -14.79 29.01
C PHE A 665 -7.54 -15.74 29.45
N GLU A 666 -8.74 -15.54 28.87
CA GLU A 666 -9.96 -16.28 29.24
C GLU A 666 -9.82 -17.80 29.03
N GLY A 667 -9.01 -18.21 28.05
CA GLY A 667 -8.75 -19.61 27.74
C GLY A 667 -7.77 -20.33 28.68
N LEU A 668 -7.21 -19.61 29.66
CA LEU A 668 -6.33 -20.18 30.68
C LEU A 668 -7.15 -20.96 31.74
N PRO A 669 -6.81 -22.22 32.04
CA PRO A 669 -7.48 -22.97 33.09
C PRO A 669 -7.28 -22.32 34.47
N ALA A 670 -8.34 -22.27 35.28
CA ALA A 670 -8.31 -21.62 36.60
C ALA A 670 -7.19 -22.17 37.50
N GLY A 671 -7.00 -23.49 37.54
CA GLY A 671 -5.92 -24.09 38.34
C GLY A 671 -4.50 -23.71 37.88
N VAL A 672 -4.30 -23.46 36.58
CA VAL A 672 -3.01 -22.98 36.05
C VAL A 672 -2.82 -21.51 36.40
N ARG A 673 -3.87 -20.70 36.26
CA ARG A 673 -3.87 -19.28 36.66
C ARG A 673 -3.54 -19.12 38.13
N ASP A 674 -4.26 -19.85 38.99
CA ASP A 674 -4.08 -19.79 40.44
C ASP A 674 -2.67 -20.23 40.85
N TRP A 675 -2.14 -21.29 40.23
CA TRP A 675 -0.76 -21.74 40.45
C TRP A 675 0.26 -20.69 39.99
N ALA A 676 0.10 -20.12 38.81
CA ALA A 676 1.00 -19.10 38.28
C ALA A 676 1.03 -17.82 39.14
N LEU A 677 -0.12 -17.43 39.70
CA LEU A 677 -0.24 -16.30 40.62
C LEU A 677 0.47 -16.53 41.97
N THR A 678 0.86 -17.77 42.31
CA THR A 678 1.67 -18.03 43.52
C THR A 678 3.13 -17.57 43.37
N ALA A 679 3.60 -17.27 42.15
CA ALA A 679 4.93 -16.75 41.85
C ALA A 679 4.82 -15.33 41.23
N PRO A 680 4.71 -14.28 42.06
CA PRO A 680 4.20 -12.96 41.63
C PRO A 680 5.13 -12.17 40.70
N ASP A 681 6.41 -12.55 40.60
CA ASP A 681 7.38 -11.78 39.82
C ASP A 681 7.12 -11.86 38.31
N ARG A 682 6.69 -13.04 37.80
CA ARG A 682 6.40 -13.28 36.37
C ARG A 682 5.32 -14.36 36.17
N PRO A 683 4.06 -14.13 36.55
CA PRO A 683 3.01 -15.15 36.49
C PRO A 683 2.76 -15.67 35.06
N GLU A 684 2.91 -14.81 34.05
CA GLU A 684 2.73 -15.16 32.63
C GLU A 684 3.76 -16.19 32.16
N ASP A 685 5.04 -15.95 32.46
CA ASP A 685 6.11 -16.89 32.16
C ASP A 685 5.84 -18.24 32.84
N HIS A 686 5.42 -18.24 34.11
CA HIS A 686 5.10 -19.45 34.88
C HIS A 686 3.97 -20.25 34.24
N ALA A 687 2.87 -19.59 33.90
CA ALA A 687 1.77 -20.22 33.17
C ALA A 687 2.23 -20.80 31.82
N CYS A 688 3.00 -20.04 31.05
CA CYS A 688 3.58 -20.49 29.78
C CYS A 688 4.49 -21.71 29.96
N ALA A 689 5.40 -21.71 30.94
CA ALA A 689 6.31 -22.82 31.19
C ALA A 689 5.55 -24.13 31.49
N LEU A 690 4.54 -24.06 32.34
CA LEU A 690 3.72 -25.23 32.67
C LEU A 690 2.96 -25.75 31.44
N LEU A 691 2.33 -24.85 30.68
CA LEU A 691 1.57 -25.22 29.48
C LEU A 691 2.47 -25.82 28.39
N LEU A 692 3.66 -25.26 28.18
CA LEU A 692 4.64 -25.80 27.24
C LEU A 692 5.18 -27.15 27.69
N TYR A 693 5.41 -27.34 29.00
CA TYR A 693 5.78 -28.64 29.55
C TYR A 693 4.69 -29.70 29.31
N LEU A 694 3.43 -29.36 29.58
CA LEU A 694 2.30 -30.26 29.31
C LEU A 694 2.18 -30.58 27.82
N ALA A 695 2.35 -29.57 26.95
CA ALA A 695 2.36 -29.77 25.50
C ALA A 695 3.49 -30.70 25.05
N ASP A 696 4.73 -30.47 25.50
CA ASP A 696 5.89 -31.31 25.18
C ASP A 696 5.67 -32.75 25.62
N ARG A 697 5.20 -32.96 26.86
CA ARG A 697 4.92 -34.28 27.42
C ARG A 697 3.91 -35.04 26.57
N ASP A 698 2.74 -34.45 26.34
CA ASP A 698 1.61 -35.15 25.72
C ASP A 698 1.87 -35.42 24.23
N LEU A 699 2.48 -34.47 23.50
CA LEU A 699 2.89 -34.67 22.12
C LEU A 699 4.03 -35.68 21.98
N THR A 700 4.97 -35.73 22.94
CA THR A 700 6.03 -36.75 22.97
C THR A 700 5.44 -38.14 23.17
N THR A 701 4.41 -38.30 24.01
CA THR A 701 3.69 -39.58 24.16
C THR A 701 3.08 -40.03 22.83
N VAL A 702 2.47 -39.11 22.07
CA VAL A 702 1.89 -39.44 20.76
C VAL A 702 2.95 -39.83 19.75
N LEU A 703 4.09 -39.13 19.72
CA LEU A 703 5.17 -39.41 18.78
C LEU A 703 5.73 -40.83 18.93
N HIS A 704 5.82 -41.33 20.16
CA HIS A 704 6.34 -42.66 20.50
C HIS A 704 5.29 -43.78 20.48
N ASP A 705 4.07 -43.50 20.01
CA ASP A 705 3.03 -44.53 19.83
C ASP A 705 3.51 -45.60 18.82
N ALA A 706 3.45 -46.87 19.25
CA ALA A 706 3.88 -48.02 18.46
C ALA A 706 2.83 -48.45 17.41
N ASP A 707 1.62 -47.90 17.46
CA ASP A 707 0.54 -48.23 16.51
C ASP A 707 0.88 -47.78 15.08
N THR A 708 0.87 -48.74 14.15
CA THR A 708 1.20 -48.54 12.73
C THR A 708 -0.03 -48.30 11.84
N ALA A 709 -1.24 -48.25 12.39
CA ALA A 709 -2.44 -47.95 11.63
C ALA A 709 -2.38 -46.56 10.94
N PRO A 710 -3.00 -46.35 9.76
CA PRO A 710 -2.94 -45.08 9.03
C PRO A 710 -3.34 -43.85 9.87
N HIS A 711 -4.37 -43.98 10.72
CA HIS A 711 -4.79 -42.91 11.62
C HIS A 711 -3.75 -42.60 12.71
N ALA A 712 -2.96 -43.58 13.14
CA ALA A 712 -1.92 -43.41 14.16
C ALA A 712 -0.68 -42.75 13.56
N LEU A 713 -0.33 -43.11 12.32
CA LEU A 713 0.68 -42.41 11.53
C LEU A 713 0.29 -40.94 11.31
N ALA A 714 -0.97 -40.65 10.99
CA ALA A 714 -1.45 -39.27 10.84
C ALA A 714 -1.32 -38.46 12.15
N ARG A 715 -1.66 -39.06 13.30
CA ARG A 715 -1.47 -38.42 14.61
C ARG A 715 0.00 -38.15 14.92
N ARG A 716 0.89 -39.12 14.66
CA ARG A 716 2.34 -38.96 14.83
C ARG A 716 2.92 -37.86 13.94
N ARG A 717 2.45 -37.77 12.70
CA ARG A 717 2.79 -36.66 11.78
C ARG A 717 2.44 -35.31 12.40
N THR A 718 1.20 -35.13 12.86
CA THR A 718 0.76 -33.88 13.50
C THR A 718 1.50 -33.59 14.81
N ALA A 719 1.77 -34.62 15.62
CA ALA A 719 2.52 -34.47 16.86
C ALA A 719 3.96 -34.02 16.60
N ALA A 720 4.65 -34.61 15.63
CA ALA A 720 6.02 -34.23 15.26
C ALA A 720 6.10 -32.77 14.79
N GLU A 721 5.13 -32.32 13.98
CA GLU A 721 5.04 -30.93 13.51
C GLU A 721 4.86 -29.95 14.67
N ALA A 722 3.92 -30.22 15.58
CA ALA A 722 3.66 -29.34 16.73
C ALA A 722 4.81 -29.35 17.74
N LEU A 723 5.42 -30.51 17.98
CA LEU A 723 6.47 -30.69 18.99
C LEU A 723 7.74 -29.88 18.67
N ALA A 724 8.09 -29.73 17.40
CA ALA A 724 9.20 -28.87 16.98
C ALA A 724 8.97 -27.40 17.38
N ALA A 725 7.75 -26.89 17.17
CA ALA A 725 7.38 -25.52 17.55
C ALA A 725 7.32 -25.34 19.07
N VAL A 726 6.73 -26.30 19.80
CA VAL A 726 6.67 -26.29 21.27
C VAL A 726 8.07 -26.25 21.87
N ARG A 727 8.98 -27.12 21.43
CA ARG A 727 10.34 -27.19 21.98
C ARG A 727 11.18 -25.95 21.64
N ARG A 728 10.96 -25.34 20.48
CA ARG A 728 11.56 -24.02 20.16
C ARG A 728 11.06 -22.95 21.15
N ALA A 729 9.76 -22.91 21.43
CA ALA A 729 9.21 -21.96 22.41
C ALA A 729 9.75 -22.20 23.82
N VAL A 730 9.96 -23.46 24.23
CA VAL A 730 10.62 -23.79 25.51
C VAL A 730 12.06 -23.28 25.54
N ALA A 731 12.80 -23.42 24.43
CA ALA A 731 14.15 -22.87 24.32
C ALA A 731 14.15 -21.34 24.51
N GLU A 732 13.22 -20.65 23.86
CA GLU A 732 13.10 -19.19 23.89
C GLU A 732 12.63 -18.64 25.26
N LEU A 733 11.87 -19.41 26.04
CA LEU A 733 11.41 -19.01 27.39
C LEU A 733 12.54 -19.01 28.44
N GLY A 734 13.51 -19.93 28.32
CA GLY A 734 14.65 -20.04 29.23
C GLY A 734 14.41 -20.89 30.50
N PRO A 735 15.46 -21.10 31.33
CA PRO A 735 15.46 -22.06 32.45
C PRO A 735 14.77 -21.58 33.75
N GLY A 736 14.38 -20.31 33.84
CA GLY A 736 14.09 -19.62 35.12
C GLY A 736 12.69 -19.75 35.70
N VAL A 737 11.86 -20.70 35.25
CA VAL A 737 10.40 -20.58 35.41
C VAL A 737 9.73 -21.81 36.08
N GLY A 738 10.52 -22.73 36.64
CA GLY A 738 10.00 -23.96 37.26
C GLY A 738 10.67 -24.35 38.58
N GLY A 739 10.07 -23.96 39.70
CA GLY A 739 10.12 -24.67 40.99
C GLY A 739 11.48 -24.84 41.72
N GLY A 740 11.77 -23.93 42.66
CA GLY A 740 12.32 -24.24 44.00
C GLY A 740 13.79 -24.71 44.14
N ALA A 741 14.50 -25.05 43.08
CA ALA A 741 15.95 -25.24 43.11
C ALA A 741 16.53 -24.42 41.96
N GLY A 742 17.56 -23.62 42.23
CA GLY A 742 18.16 -22.71 41.24
C GLY A 742 18.46 -23.37 39.89
N PRO A 743 18.61 -22.58 38.81
CA PRO A 743 18.73 -23.14 37.47
C PRO A 743 19.93 -24.09 37.40
N ARG A 744 19.67 -25.38 37.16
CA ARG A 744 20.71 -26.40 36.93
C ARG A 744 21.47 -26.20 35.62
N PHE A 745 20.98 -25.29 34.77
CA PHE A 745 21.51 -24.98 33.44
C PHE A 745 21.65 -23.47 33.28
N THR A 746 22.70 -23.02 32.59
CA THR A 746 22.79 -21.64 32.12
C THR A 746 21.69 -21.35 31.08
N ALA A 747 21.40 -20.07 30.80
CA ALA A 747 20.44 -19.70 29.75
C ALA A 747 20.85 -20.26 28.37
N GLU A 748 22.15 -20.26 28.08
CA GLU A 748 22.72 -20.84 26.87
C GLU A 748 22.56 -22.37 26.83
N GLU A 749 22.95 -23.08 27.89
CA GLU A 749 22.82 -24.55 27.97
C GLU A 749 21.36 -24.99 27.78
N TRP A 750 20.42 -24.24 28.39
CA TRP A 750 18.99 -24.48 28.24
C TRP A 750 18.52 -24.28 26.79
N TYR A 751 18.91 -23.15 26.18
CA TYR A 751 18.54 -22.79 24.82
C TYR A 751 19.05 -23.82 23.82
N VAL A 752 20.34 -24.14 23.88
CA VAL A 752 20.99 -25.13 23.01
C VAL A 752 20.34 -26.50 23.16
N ALA A 753 20.16 -27.00 24.39
CA ALA A 753 19.56 -28.31 24.62
C ALA A 753 18.13 -28.43 24.06
N HIS A 754 17.28 -27.42 24.28
CA HIS A 754 15.90 -27.46 23.80
C HIS A 754 15.77 -27.22 22.29
N LEU A 755 16.68 -26.45 21.70
CA LEU A 755 16.74 -26.25 20.25
C LEU A 755 17.21 -27.52 19.52
N HIS A 756 18.13 -28.29 20.10
CA HIS A 756 18.46 -29.65 19.64
C HIS A 756 17.24 -30.58 19.70
N ARG A 757 16.53 -30.61 20.84
CA ARG A 757 15.30 -31.41 20.97
C ARG A 757 14.22 -30.99 19.97
N ALA A 758 14.14 -29.71 19.61
CA ALA A 758 13.24 -29.21 18.58
C ALA A 758 13.65 -29.74 17.19
N ALA A 759 14.94 -29.74 16.88
CA ALA A 759 15.47 -30.24 15.61
C ALA A 759 15.29 -31.77 15.48
N GLU A 760 15.41 -32.53 16.58
CA GLU A 760 15.07 -33.96 16.63
C GLU A 760 13.58 -34.21 16.33
N ALA A 761 12.68 -33.40 16.92
CA ALA A 761 11.25 -33.51 16.66
C ALA A 761 10.89 -33.20 15.19
N ALA A 762 11.52 -32.17 14.61
CA ALA A 762 11.41 -31.87 13.19
C ALA A 762 11.99 -33.01 12.32
N GLY A 763 13.07 -33.66 12.78
CA GLY A 763 13.65 -34.84 12.14
C GLY A 763 12.69 -36.03 12.10
N ALA A 764 11.95 -36.28 13.17
CA ALA A 764 10.94 -37.34 13.19
C ALA A 764 9.83 -37.13 12.13
N ARG A 765 9.53 -35.87 11.77
CA ARG A 765 8.55 -35.54 10.73
C ARG A 765 9.00 -35.93 9.31
N LEU A 766 10.31 -36.09 9.07
CA LEU A 766 10.86 -36.47 7.77
C LEU A 766 10.51 -37.91 7.35
N ALA A 767 10.10 -38.76 8.30
CA ALA A 767 9.65 -40.12 8.01
C ALA A 767 8.24 -40.18 7.36
N PHE A 768 7.57 -39.05 7.19
CA PHE A 768 6.21 -38.94 6.66
C PHE A 768 6.18 -38.19 5.30
N PRO A 769 5.12 -38.33 4.49
CA PRO A 769 5.00 -37.65 3.19
C PRO A 769 5.14 -36.12 3.28
N GLU A 770 5.56 -35.50 2.17
CA GLU A 770 5.84 -34.06 2.06
C GLU A 770 6.88 -33.59 3.11
N PRO A 771 8.10 -34.16 3.10
CA PRO A 771 9.16 -33.86 4.08
C PRO A 771 9.78 -32.46 3.89
N GLU A 772 9.53 -31.77 2.79
CA GLU A 772 10.24 -30.55 2.38
C GLU A 772 10.07 -29.43 3.42
N ARG A 773 8.84 -29.18 3.89
CA ARG A 773 8.59 -28.20 4.96
C ARG A 773 9.25 -28.58 6.28
N ALA A 774 9.32 -29.88 6.58
CA ALA A 774 9.98 -30.35 7.79
C ALA A 774 11.50 -30.19 7.71
N ARG A 775 12.10 -30.37 6.52
CA ARG A 775 13.51 -30.04 6.26
C ARG A 775 13.76 -28.55 6.44
N VAL A 776 12.89 -27.67 5.92
CA VAL A 776 13.01 -26.23 6.14
C VAL A 776 13.01 -25.88 7.64
N VAL A 777 12.06 -26.44 8.41
CA VAL A 777 11.99 -26.20 9.85
C VAL A 777 13.27 -26.71 10.55
N ARG A 778 13.70 -27.93 10.25
CA ARG A 778 14.90 -28.52 10.87
C ARG A 778 16.18 -27.77 10.49
N GLY A 779 16.33 -27.40 9.23
CA GLY A 779 17.47 -26.61 8.74
C GLY A 779 17.56 -25.24 9.42
N ARG A 780 16.44 -24.56 9.66
CA ARG A 780 16.43 -23.28 10.42
C ARG A 780 16.85 -23.46 11.87
N LEU A 781 16.43 -24.56 12.51
CA LEU A 781 16.85 -24.87 13.87
C LEU A 781 18.36 -25.16 13.95
N TRP A 782 18.91 -25.86 12.95
CA TRP A 782 20.36 -26.06 12.83
C TRP A 782 21.13 -24.74 12.57
N LEU A 783 20.59 -23.86 11.73
CA LEU A 783 21.18 -22.55 11.47
C LEU A 783 21.15 -21.65 12.73
N ASP A 784 20.06 -21.65 13.48
CA ASP A 784 19.93 -20.92 14.75
C ASP A 784 20.93 -21.44 15.79
N LEU A 785 21.11 -22.77 15.90
CA LEU A 785 22.15 -23.39 16.74
C LEU A 785 23.57 -22.99 16.30
N ALA A 786 23.86 -23.05 14.99
CA ALA A 786 25.16 -22.65 14.45
C ALA A 786 25.50 -21.19 14.78
N ARG A 787 24.51 -20.28 14.70
CA ARG A 787 24.67 -18.87 15.09
C ARG A 787 24.93 -18.71 16.58
N GLN A 788 24.25 -19.49 17.45
CA GLN A 788 24.48 -19.47 18.89
C GLN A 788 25.93 -19.81 19.24
N HIS A 789 26.50 -20.87 18.65
CA HIS A 789 27.90 -21.26 18.88
C HIS A 789 28.93 -20.25 18.33
N LEU A 790 28.51 -19.31 17.48
CA LEU A 790 29.33 -18.17 17.02
C LEU A 790 29.13 -16.89 17.84
N GLY A 791 28.36 -16.93 18.92
CA GLY A 791 28.02 -15.75 19.73
C GLY A 791 27.08 -14.77 19.00
N ARG A 792 26.47 -15.20 17.90
CA ARG A 792 25.50 -14.43 17.09
C ARG A 792 24.07 -14.94 17.28
N GLY A 793 23.84 -15.77 18.29
CA GLY A 793 22.56 -16.37 18.59
C GLY A 793 21.64 -15.45 19.39
N ARG A 794 20.53 -16.01 19.85
CA ARG A 794 19.48 -15.25 20.54
C ARG A 794 19.77 -15.02 22.01
N VAL A 795 20.59 -15.88 22.62
CA VAL A 795 20.97 -15.82 24.03
C VAL A 795 22.45 -15.46 24.12
N GLU A 796 22.83 -14.67 25.12
CA GLU A 796 24.22 -14.33 25.39
C GLU A 796 25.05 -15.61 25.60
N ALA A 797 26.16 -15.73 24.87
CA ALA A 797 27.04 -16.88 24.96
C ALA A 797 27.91 -16.78 26.21
N VAL A 798 27.83 -17.80 27.07
CA VAL A 798 28.60 -17.94 28.30
C VAL A 798 29.82 -18.87 28.08
N VAL A 799 29.76 -19.74 27.06
CA VAL A 799 30.80 -20.69 26.69
C VAL A 799 31.75 -20.13 25.62
N ASP A 800 33.00 -20.61 25.59
CA ASP A 800 33.95 -20.34 24.50
C ASP A 800 33.34 -20.69 23.13
N LEU A 801 33.55 -19.80 22.15
CA LEU A 801 33.03 -19.95 20.79
C LEU A 801 33.53 -21.26 20.13
N ASP A 802 32.64 -22.24 19.96
CA ASP A 802 32.94 -23.52 19.30
C ASP A 802 32.64 -23.43 17.80
N ARG A 803 33.60 -22.84 17.07
CA ARG A 803 33.51 -22.66 15.62
C ARG A 803 33.38 -23.98 14.84
N LEU A 804 34.07 -25.04 15.28
CA LEU A 804 34.00 -26.34 14.61
C LEU A 804 32.61 -26.95 14.73
N HIS A 805 31.99 -26.83 15.90
CA HIS A 805 30.62 -27.29 16.09
C HIS A 805 29.60 -26.44 15.30
N ALA A 806 29.80 -25.12 15.23
CA ALA A 806 28.99 -24.24 14.39
C ALA A 806 29.06 -24.61 12.90
N GLU A 807 30.25 -24.92 12.37
CA GLU A 807 30.46 -25.36 10.99
C GLU A 807 29.76 -26.71 10.71
N TYR A 808 29.81 -27.65 11.66
CA TYR A 808 29.08 -28.92 11.57
C TYR A 808 27.56 -28.73 11.52
N LEU A 809 27.00 -27.91 12.42
CA LEU A 809 25.56 -27.61 12.44
C LEU A 809 25.11 -26.88 11.18
N ALA A 810 25.90 -25.93 10.68
CA ALA A 810 25.64 -25.26 9.43
C ALA A 810 25.69 -26.24 8.23
N THR A 811 26.50 -27.29 8.29
CA THR A 811 26.51 -28.40 7.30
C THR A 811 25.16 -29.10 7.26
N LEU A 812 24.64 -29.51 8.41
CA LEU A 812 23.32 -30.13 8.52
C LEU A 812 22.20 -29.19 8.02
N ALA A 813 22.29 -27.89 8.32
CA ALA A 813 21.34 -26.89 7.83
C ALA A 813 21.31 -26.82 6.30
N THR A 814 22.49 -26.71 5.66
CA THR A 814 22.59 -26.64 4.20
C THR A 814 22.09 -27.92 3.54
N GLU A 815 22.42 -29.10 4.06
CA GLU A 815 21.89 -30.37 3.53
C GLU A 815 20.36 -30.39 3.54
N ASP A 816 19.74 -29.95 4.64
CA ASP A 816 18.29 -29.87 4.76
C ASP A 816 17.68 -28.85 3.79
N PHE A 817 18.25 -27.66 3.68
CA PHE A 817 17.74 -26.63 2.77
C PHE A 817 17.85 -27.05 1.31
N LEU A 818 19.00 -27.58 0.88
CA LEU A 818 19.21 -28.05 -0.49
C LEU A 818 18.27 -29.22 -0.83
N ALA A 819 18.05 -30.14 0.12
CA ALA A 819 17.09 -31.22 -0.06
C ALA A 819 15.62 -30.74 -0.07
N ALA A 820 15.30 -29.61 0.57
CA ALA A 820 13.96 -29.02 0.55
C ALA A 820 13.64 -28.30 -0.78
N VAL A 821 14.64 -27.66 -1.39
CA VAL A 821 14.48 -26.91 -2.66
C VAL A 821 14.77 -27.74 -3.91
N GLY A 822 15.15 -29.00 -3.75
CA GLY A 822 15.43 -29.91 -4.87
C GLY A 822 14.22 -30.23 -5.75
N ASP A 823 13.01 -30.19 -5.18
CA ASP A 823 11.74 -30.25 -5.95
C ASP A 823 11.17 -28.84 -6.11
N GLU A 824 11.23 -28.30 -7.32
CA GLU A 824 10.73 -26.96 -7.62
C GLU A 824 9.22 -26.79 -7.36
N SER A 825 8.44 -27.87 -7.34
CA SER A 825 6.99 -27.83 -7.14
C SER A 825 6.55 -27.92 -5.68
N ALA A 826 7.45 -28.34 -4.78
CA ALA A 826 7.11 -28.62 -3.39
C ALA A 826 6.88 -27.36 -2.53
N LEU A 827 7.54 -26.25 -2.87
CA LEU A 827 7.45 -24.99 -2.13
C LEU A 827 6.99 -23.83 -3.04
N PRO A 828 6.13 -22.92 -2.55
CA PRO A 828 5.83 -21.67 -3.24
C PRO A 828 7.12 -20.87 -3.54
N ALA A 829 7.13 -20.13 -4.65
CA ALA A 829 8.33 -19.41 -5.13
C ALA A 829 8.96 -18.49 -4.07
N ALA A 830 8.15 -17.71 -3.35
CA ALA A 830 8.62 -16.84 -2.27
C ALA A 830 9.22 -17.61 -1.08
N GLU A 831 8.63 -18.75 -0.71
CA GLU A 831 9.16 -19.61 0.35
C GLU A 831 10.48 -20.24 -0.10
N ARG A 832 10.55 -20.73 -1.34
CA ARG A 832 11.76 -21.29 -1.95
C ARG A 832 12.90 -20.27 -2.01
N CYS A 833 12.61 -19.02 -2.35
CA CYS A 833 13.58 -17.92 -2.31
C CYS A 833 14.18 -17.76 -0.90
N ARG A 834 13.33 -17.69 0.13
CA ARG A 834 13.80 -17.58 1.52
C ARG A 834 14.64 -18.78 1.95
N VAL A 835 14.29 -19.99 1.52
CA VAL A 835 15.07 -21.20 1.82
C VAL A 835 16.44 -21.15 1.14
N TRP A 836 16.55 -20.64 -0.09
CA TRP A 836 17.84 -20.42 -0.73
C TRP A 836 18.69 -19.36 -0.02
N LEU A 837 18.06 -18.31 0.51
CA LEU A 837 18.74 -17.32 1.36
C LEU A 837 19.19 -17.93 2.70
N ASP A 838 18.36 -18.75 3.34
CA ASP A 838 18.72 -19.50 4.55
C ASP A 838 19.90 -20.46 4.28
N ALA A 839 19.91 -21.12 3.11
CA ALA A 839 21.02 -21.95 2.65
C ALA A 839 22.30 -21.13 2.44
N ALA A 840 22.20 -19.94 1.86
CA ALA A 840 23.33 -19.03 1.70
C ALA A 840 23.93 -18.65 3.07
N ALA A 841 23.11 -18.32 4.07
CA ALA A 841 23.58 -18.04 5.43
C ALA A 841 24.30 -19.24 6.06
N ALA A 842 23.79 -20.46 5.85
CA ALA A 842 24.43 -21.68 6.36
C ALA A 842 25.77 -21.95 5.67
N ILE A 843 25.84 -21.82 4.33
CA ILE A 843 27.08 -21.96 3.55
C ILE A 843 28.14 -20.94 4.01
N GLU A 844 27.74 -19.70 4.28
CA GLU A 844 28.63 -18.65 4.77
C GLU A 844 29.26 -18.98 6.13
N ILE A 845 28.54 -19.68 7.01
CA ILE A 845 29.07 -20.16 8.30
C ILE A 845 30.04 -21.32 8.13
N GLN A 846 29.71 -22.32 7.29
CA GLN A 846 30.58 -23.47 7.03
C GLN A 846 31.94 -23.06 6.46
N GLN A 847 31.90 -22.05 5.62
CA GLN A 847 33.02 -21.67 4.78
C GLN A 847 33.26 -20.17 4.95
N PRO A 848 33.82 -19.77 6.09
CA PRO A 848 34.21 -18.39 6.29
C PRO A 848 35.16 -17.98 5.17
N LEU A 849 35.01 -16.72 4.73
CA LEU A 849 35.77 -16.10 3.65
C LEU A 849 37.28 -16.40 3.81
N ARG A 850 37.78 -17.39 3.05
CA ARG A 850 39.18 -17.79 2.94
C ARG A 850 39.62 -17.62 1.49
N GLY A 851 40.92 -17.36 1.32
CA GLY A 851 41.51 -16.88 0.06
C GLY A 851 41.56 -17.87 -1.11
N ASP A 852 41.01 -19.08 -1.03
CA ASP A 852 40.95 -20.07 -2.12
C ASP A 852 39.69 -19.97 -2.98
N GLY A 853 38.66 -19.25 -2.51
CA GLY A 853 37.55 -18.73 -3.32
C GLY A 853 36.64 -19.77 -3.99
N ARG A 854 36.75 -21.06 -3.63
CA ARG A 854 35.85 -22.13 -4.12
C ARG A 854 34.49 -22.08 -3.43
N GLU A 855 34.51 -21.64 -2.18
CA GLU A 855 33.45 -21.55 -1.20
C GLU A 855 32.37 -20.56 -1.65
N ARG A 856 32.84 -19.43 -2.15
CA ARG A 856 32.00 -18.32 -2.62
C ARG A 856 31.22 -18.63 -3.91
N ARG A 857 31.57 -19.71 -4.64
CA ARG A 857 30.78 -20.15 -5.81
C ARG A 857 29.46 -20.79 -5.40
N MET A 858 29.47 -21.62 -4.35
CA MET A 858 28.24 -22.24 -3.86
C MET A 858 27.32 -21.20 -3.23
N LEU A 859 27.91 -20.23 -2.53
CA LEU A 859 27.17 -19.09 -1.97
C LEU A 859 26.49 -18.24 -3.06
N LEU A 860 27.24 -17.84 -4.10
CA LEU A 860 26.68 -17.11 -5.23
C LEU A 860 25.64 -17.94 -5.99
N TYR A 861 25.87 -19.24 -6.16
CA TYR A 861 24.87 -20.14 -6.75
C TYR A 861 23.57 -20.13 -5.95
N ALA A 862 23.63 -20.26 -4.62
CA ALA A 862 22.44 -20.20 -3.78
C ALA A 862 21.70 -18.85 -3.89
N VAL A 863 22.43 -17.73 -3.92
CA VAL A 863 21.85 -16.39 -4.10
C VAL A 863 21.24 -16.20 -5.49
N ASP A 864 21.85 -16.74 -6.55
CA ASP A 864 21.30 -16.71 -7.91
C ASP A 864 20.01 -17.54 -8.01
N GLN A 865 19.97 -18.71 -7.36
CA GLN A 865 18.75 -19.53 -7.26
C GLN A 865 17.66 -18.83 -6.43
N ALA A 866 18.03 -18.13 -5.35
CA ALA A 866 17.11 -17.29 -4.60
C ALA A 866 16.50 -16.21 -5.50
N LEU A 867 17.34 -15.49 -6.25
CA LEU A 867 16.91 -14.43 -7.17
C LEU A 867 15.96 -14.96 -8.25
N ALA A 868 16.25 -16.14 -8.81
CA ALA A 868 15.37 -16.80 -9.77
C ALA A 868 14.00 -17.18 -9.15
N ALA A 869 13.98 -17.55 -7.87
CA ALA A 869 12.75 -17.89 -7.14
C ALA A 869 11.97 -16.66 -6.64
N ALA A 870 12.62 -15.50 -6.46
CA ALA A 870 11.99 -14.27 -5.98
C ALA A 870 10.89 -13.73 -6.93
N GLY A 871 11.00 -14.01 -8.24
CA GLY A 871 10.01 -13.59 -9.23
C GLY A 871 9.87 -12.06 -9.30
N ASP A 872 8.66 -11.56 -9.03
CA ASP A 872 8.32 -10.12 -9.03
C ASP A 872 8.27 -9.52 -7.61
N ASP A 873 8.74 -10.24 -6.58
CA ASP A 873 8.80 -9.73 -5.20
C ASP A 873 10.04 -8.85 -5.01
N ASP A 874 9.86 -7.53 -5.08
CA ASP A 874 10.95 -6.55 -4.97
C ASP A 874 11.71 -6.64 -3.64
N ALA A 875 11.05 -7.02 -2.54
CA ALA A 875 11.70 -7.14 -1.23
C ALA A 875 12.68 -8.33 -1.21
N LEU A 876 12.26 -9.47 -1.77
CA LEU A 876 13.13 -10.64 -1.89
C LEU A 876 14.26 -10.43 -2.89
N ARG A 877 13.97 -9.80 -4.04
CA ARG A 877 15.00 -9.45 -5.03
C ARG A 877 16.04 -8.50 -4.44
N PHE A 878 15.61 -7.54 -3.64
CA PHE A 878 16.50 -6.63 -2.94
C PHE A 878 17.47 -7.40 -2.05
N GLU A 879 16.98 -8.34 -1.23
CA GLU A 879 17.84 -9.13 -0.35
C GLU A 879 18.85 -9.97 -1.14
N CYS A 880 18.44 -10.58 -2.25
CA CYS A 880 19.36 -11.30 -3.13
C CYS A 880 20.46 -10.39 -3.69
N HIS A 881 20.10 -9.22 -4.21
CA HIS A 881 21.07 -8.28 -4.79
C HIS A 881 22.02 -7.70 -3.73
N ALA A 882 21.50 -7.29 -2.57
CA ALA A 882 22.31 -6.77 -1.47
C ALA A 882 23.31 -7.83 -0.96
N TRP A 883 22.90 -9.10 -0.88
CA TRP A 883 23.81 -10.17 -0.48
C TRP A 883 24.86 -10.47 -1.55
N ALA A 884 24.45 -10.59 -2.82
CA ALA A 884 25.38 -10.76 -3.94
C ALA A 884 26.43 -9.65 -3.95
N ALA A 885 26.02 -8.39 -3.75
CA ALA A 885 26.91 -7.24 -3.72
C ALA A 885 27.96 -7.34 -2.60
N ARG A 886 27.56 -7.71 -1.38
CA ARG A 886 28.49 -7.95 -0.26
C ARG A 886 29.48 -9.08 -0.56
N ILE A 887 29.01 -10.18 -1.18
CA ILE A 887 29.87 -11.30 -1.57
C ILE A 887 30.91 -10.86 -2.60
N TYR A 888 30.49 -10.11 -3.62
CA TYR A 888 31.38 -9.59 -4.65
C TYR A 888 32.41 -8.60 -4.08
N ARG A 889 31.98 -7.69 -3.19
CA ARG A 889 32.90 -6.76 -2.51
C ARG A 889 33.95 -7.51 -1.71
N ALA A 890 33.53 -8.46 -0.88
CA ALA A 890 34.48 -9.24 -0.10
C ALA A 890 35.44 -10.06 -0.98
N ARG A 891 35.05 -10.45 -2.22
CA ARG A 891 35.96 -11.15 -3.15
C ARG A 891 36.99 -10.21 -3.72
N TYR A 892 36.57 -8.98 -4.01
CA TYR A 892 37.50 -7.93 -4.42
C TYR A 892 38.54 -7.68 -3.32
N ASP A 893 38.12 -7.56 -2.05
CA ASP A 893 39.05 -7.30 -0.95
C ASP A 893 40.12 -8.40 -0.79
N GLU A 894 39.80 -9.67 -1.08
CA GLU A 894 40.76 -10.79 -1.06
C GLU A 894 41.65 -10.88 -2.29
N THR A 895 41.06 -10.68 -3.49
CA THR A 895 41.72 -11.02 -4.76
C THR A 895 42.28 -9.81 -5.50
N GLY A 896 41.87 -8.60 -5.12
CA GLY A 896 42.09 -7.37 -5.87
C GLY A 896 41.41 -7.37 -7.26
N SER A 897 40.52 -8.31 -7.55
CA SER A 897 39.93 -8.47 -8.88
C SER A 897 38.89 -7.38 -9.19
N LEU A 898 39.21 -6.49 -10.12
CA LEU A 898 38.31 -5.41 -10.54
C LEU A 898 36.98 -5.91 -11.14
N ASP A 899 36.96 -7.11 -11.73
CA ASP A 899 35.70 -7.74 -12.20
C ASP A 899 34.72 -7.95 -11.04
N GLN A 900 35.21 -8.37 -9.87
CA GLN A 900 34.38 -8.56 -8.68
C GLN A 900 33.86 -7.21 -8.16
N LEU A 901 34.69 -6.17 -8.19
CA LEU A 901 34.26 -4.83 -7.78
C LEU A 901 33.17 -4.28 -8.70
N ARG A 902 33.29 -4.48 -10.03
CA ARG A 902 32.25 -4.08 -11.00
C ARG A 902 30.94 -4.85 -10.80
N ARG A 903 31.00 -6.16 -10.53
CA ARG A 903 29.80 -6.94 -10.16
C ARG A 903 29.15 -6.46 -8.87
N ALA A 904 29.95 -6.01 -7.89
CA ALA A 904 29.42 -5.40 -6.66
C ALA A 904 28.67 -4.10 -6.97
N VAL A 905 29.22 -3.24 -7.84
CA VAL A 905 28.55 -2.01 -8.31
C VAL A 905 27.23 -2.35 -9.01
N GLU A 906 27.22 -3.33 -9.93
CA GLU A 906 26.01 -3.76 -10.62
C GLU A 906 24.94 -4.27 -9.65
N ALA A 907 25.33 -5.14 -8.71
CA ALA A 907 24.41 -5.69 -7.73
C ALA A 907 23.84 -4.61 -6.79
N TRP A 908 24.67 -3.68 -6.29
CA TRP A 908 24.18 -2.55 -5.50
C TRP A 908 23.29 -1.60 -6.30
N THR A 909 23.56 -1.41 -7.60
CA THR A 909 22.70 -0.62 -8.48
C THR A 909 21.31 -1.23 -8.60
N GLN A 910 21.21 -2.56 -8.74
CA GLN A 910 19.92 -3.26 -8.73
C GLN A 910 19.23 -3.17 -7.37
N ALA A 911 19.97 -3.33 -6.27
CA ALA A 911 19.41 -3.22 -4.92
C ALA A 911 18.86 -1.81 -4.63
N GLU A 912 19.59 -0.74 -4.97
CA GLU A 912 19.15 0.65 -4.75
C GLU A 912 17.88 0.97 -5.56
N GLY A 913 17.76 0.42 -6.77
CA GLY A 913 16.60 0.60 -7.63
C GLY A 913 15.31 -0.03 -7.09
N LEU A 914 15.40 -0.94 -6.11
CA LEU A 914 14.26 -1.63 -5.50
C LEU A 914 13.77 -0.95 -4.22
N LEU A 915 14.51 0.01 -3.66
CA LEU A 915 14.12 0.71 -2.44
C LEU A 915 13.33 2.00 -2.75
N GLY A 916 12.15 2.16 -2.13
CA GLY A 916 11.40 3.42 -2.15
C GLY A 916 12.09 4.50 -1.30
N GLU A 917 11.83 5.80 -1.57
CA GLU A 917 12.47 6.95 -0.87
C GLU A 917 12.32 6.93 0.66
N ASP A 918 11.28 6.27 1.19
CA ASP A 918 10.95 6.25 2.61
C ASP A 918 11.33 4.90 3.29
N ASP A 919 12.14 4.04 2.63
CA ASP A 919 12.54 2.73 3.19
C ASP A 919 13.64 2.90 4.26
N PRO A 920 13.45 2.35 5.49
CA PRO A 920 14.39 2.54 6.60
C PRO A 920 15.77 1.92 6.36
N ARG A 921 15.91 1.03 5.37
CA ARG A 921 17.20 0.40 5.02
C ARG A 921 18.05 1.26 4.10
N ARG A 922 17.49 2.33 3.52
CA ARG A 922 18.19 3.18 2.53
C ARG A 922 19.51 3.76 3.05
N PRO A 923 19.61 4.35 4.26
CA PRO A 923 20.86 4.97 4.71
C PRO A 923 22.03 3.98 4.64
N THR A 924 21.85 2.76 5.16
CA THR A 924 22.88 1.71 5.14
C THR A 924 23.22 1.27 3.72
N VAL A 925 22.22 1.06 2.86
CA VAL A 925 22.45 0.62 1.47
C VAL A 925 23.18 1.70 0.65
N LEU A 926 22.82 2.97 0.85
CA LEU A 926 23.47 4.09 0.19
C LEU A 926 24.92 4.25 0.65
N THR A 927 25.20 4.01 1.94
CA THR A 927 26.56 3.95 2.46
C THR A 927 27.36 2.82 1.81
N ASP A 928 26.87 1.58 1.87
CA ASP A 928 27.56 0.41 1.32
C ASP A 928 27.83 0.58 -0.19
N PHE A 929 26.85 1.08 -0.94
CA PHE A 929 27.00 1.33 -2.36
C PHE A 929 28.00 2.48 -2.63
N GLY A 930 27.92 3.56 -1.85
CA GLY A 930 28.84 4.68 -1.92
C GLY A 930 30.29 4.25 -1.69
N LEU A 931 30.54 3.37 -0.72
CA LEU A 931 31.87 2.81 -0.42
C LEU A 931 32.41 1.92 -1.55
N VAL A 932 31.55 1.16 -2.23
CA VAL A 932 31.95 0.37 -3.39
C VAL A 932 32.33 1.27 -4.58
N LEU A 933 31.54 2.32 -4.85
CA LEU A 933 31.84 3.29 -5.90
C LEU A 933 33.09 4.12 -5.59
N PHE A 934 33.28 4.46 -4.32
CA PHE A 934 34.47 5.13 -3.83
C PHE A 934 35.75 4.34 -4.15
N GLU A 935 35.79 3.05 -3.79
CA GLU A 935 36.94 2.20 -4.10
C GLU A 935 37.16 2.04 -5.61
N THR A 936 36.07 1.92 -6.37
CA THR A 936 36.15 1.83 -7.84
C THR A 936 36.82 3.07 -8.42
N ALA A 937 36.38 4.26 -7.98
CA ALA A 937 36.95 5.52 -8.42
C ALA A 937 38.44 5.64 -8.05
N ARG A 938 38.82 5.19 -6.84
CA ARG A 938 40.21 5.22 -6.36
C ARG A 938 41.16 4.41 -7.26
N ILE A 939 40.71 3.27 -7.78
CA ILE A 939 41.56 2.34 -8.55
C ILE A 939 41.52 2.65 -10.04
N GLU A 940 40.33 2.86 -10.60
CA GLU A 940 40.14 3.03 -12.05
C GLU A 940 40.30 4.49 -12.50
N GLY A 941 40.30 5.45 -11.57
CA GLY A 941 40.37 6.89 -11.89
C GLY A 941 39.13 7.42 -12.60
N THR A 942 37.99 6.71 -12.49
CA THR A 942 36.72 7.07 -13.11
C THR A 942 36.08 8.25 -12.37
N HIS A 943 36.13 9.41 -13.00
CA HIS A 943 35.65 10.66 -12.41
C HIS A 943 34.14 10.64 -12.09
N GLY A 944 33.36 9.86 -12.83
CA GLY A 944 31.91 9.69 -12.62
C GLY A 944 31.57 8.94 -11.33
N ASP A 945 32.38 7.95 -10.95
CA ASP A 945 32.10 7.10 -9.79
C ASP A 945 32.41 7.83 -8.48
N ALA A 946 33.45 8.65 -8.43
CA ALA A 946 33.73 9.52 -7.27
C ALA A 946 32.60 10.55 -7.03
N GLY A 947 32.07 11.13 -8.11
CA GLY A 947 30.93 12.06 -8.02
C GLY A 947 29.67 11.37 -7.49
N ARG A 948 29.38 10.16 -7.98
CA ARG A 948 28.22 9.37 -7.54
C ARG A 948 28.37 8.86 -6.11
N ALA A 949 29.57 8.43 -5.70
CA ALA A 949 29.85 8.01 -4.32
C ALA A 949 29.53 9.14 -3.33
N VAL A 950 29.99 10.37 -3.63
CA VAL A 950 29.70 11.57 -2.85
C VAL A 950 28.18 11.86 -2.77
N GLU A 951 27.46 11.73 -3.89
CA GLU A 951 26.00 11.92 -3.92
C GLU A 951 25.28 10.92 -3.01
N LEU A 952 25.63 9.63 -3.10
CA LEU A 952 25.00 8.57 -2.32
C LEU A 952 25.29 8.70 -0.82
N LEU A 953 26.54 9.00 -0.45
CA LEU A 953 26.92 9.19 0.95
C LEU A 953 26.28 10.45 1.57
N ARG A 954 26.14 11.54 0.81
CA ARG A 954 25.36 12.71 1.26
C ARG A 954 23.90 12.34 1.53
N ARG A 955 23.27 11.62 0.61
CA ARG A 955 21.89 11.16 0.79
C ARG A 955 21.73 10.22 1.97
N ALA A 956 22.71 9.32 2.20
CA ALA A 956 22.70 8.45 3.37
C ALA A 956 22.66 9.25 4.69
N ILE A 957 23.44 10.34 4.77
CA ILE A 957 23.47 11.24 5.94
C ILE A 957 22.16 12.02 6.06
N ASP A 958 21.66 12.60 4.97
CA ASP A 958 20.40 13.36 4.96
C ASP A 958 19.20 12.49 5.35
N GLU A 959 19.25 11.18 5.04
CA GLU A 959 18.22 10.18 5.35
C GLU A 959 18.42 9.52 6.74
N SER A 960 19.55 9.73 7.42
CA SER A 960 19.84 9.19 8.76
C SER A 960 19.27 10.08 9.88
N PRO A 961 18.65 9.51 10.93
CA PRO A 961 18.24 10.27 12.10
C PRO A 961 19.46 10.78 12.90
N PRO A 962 19.36 11.90 13.63
CA PRO A 962 20.50 12.48 14.37
C PRO A 962 21.10 11.57 15.45
N GLU A 963 20.30 10.64 15.98
CA GLU A 963 20.70 9.67 17.03
C GLU A 963 21.20 8.33 16.43
N ASP A 964 21.41 8.25 15.11
CA ASP A 964 21.91 7.05 14.45
C ASP A 964 23.36 6.75 14.88
N PRO A 965 23.65 5.59 15.52
CA PRO A 965 25.00 5.24 15.97
C PRO A 965 26.03 5.19 14.84
N GLY A 966 25.61 4.92 13.59
CA GLY A 966 26.49 4.86 12.42
C GLY A 966 26.72 6.23 11.75
N LEU A 967 26.11 7.31 12.22
CA LEU A 967 26.26 8.64 11.62
C LEU A 967 27.71 9.16 11.60
N PRO A 968 28.53 9.02 12.66
CA PRO A 968 29.93 9.46 12.65
C PRO A 968 30.76 8.78 11.56
N GLU A 969 30.57 7.47 11.38
CA GLU A 969 31.26 6.68 10.34
C GLU A 969 30.87 7.15 8.94
N ARG A 970 29.56 7.35 8.69
CA ARG A 970 29.07 7.87 7.40
C ARG A 970 29.64 9.26 7.08
N LEU A 971 29.77 10.13 8.08
CA LEU A 971 30.42 11.45 7.93
C LEU A 971 31.88 11.33 7.55
N ALA A 972 32.63 10.42 8.18
CA ALA A 972 34.03 10.15 7.85
C ALA A 972 34.18 9.56 6.45
N ASP A 973 33.28 8.66 6.03
CA ASP A 973 33.25 8.08 4.69
C ASP A 973 32.96 9.12 3.62
N LEU A 974 32.01 10.02 3.87
CA LEU A 974 31.74 11.14 2.96
C LEU A 974 32.95 12.08 2.87
N GLY A 975 33.62 12.37 4.00
CA GLY A 975 34.84 13.17 4.02
C GLY A 975 35.95 12.55 3.17
N LEU A 976 36.11 11.22 3.24
CA LEU A 976 37.06 10.48 2.42
C LEU A 976 36.69 10.52 0.93
N ALA A 977 35.40 10.40 0.60
CA ALA A 977 34.91 10.51 -0.77
C ALA A 977 35.18 11.90 -1.37
N TYR A 978 35.02 12.98 -0.60
CA TYR A 978 35.42 14.32 -1.02
C TYR A 978 36.92 14.47 -1.25
N PHE A 979 37.72 14.00 -0.29
CA PHE A 979 39.17 14.04 -0.41
C PHE A 979 39.64 13.33 -1.68
N THR A 980 39.06 12.17 -1.98
CA THR A 980 39.39 11.39 -3.18
C THR A 980 38.86 12.03 -4.45
N ARG A 981 37.67 12.64 -4.45
CA ARG A 981 37.20 13.41 -5.60
C ARG A 981 38.13 14.60 -5.90
N TYR A 982 38.69 15.24 -4.87
CA TYR A 982 39.70 16.28 -5.03
C TYR A 982 40.99 15.78 -5.67
N THR A 983 41.49 14.57 -5.33
CA THR A 983 42.72 14.07 -5.95
C THR A 983 42.57 13.89 -7.46
N PHE A 984 41.35 13.67 -7.94
CA PHE A 984 41.03 13.57 -9.37
C PHE A 984 40.68 14.92 -10.02
N GLN A 985 39.80 15.71 -9.41
CA GLN A 985 39.22 16.91 -10.03
C GLN A 985 39.91 18.21 -9.62
N HIS A 986 40.74 18.17 -8.56
CA HIS A 986 41.44 19.32 -7.96
C HIS A 986 40.53 20.49 -7.58
N VAL A 987 39.26 20.19 -7.25
CA VAL A 987 38.28 21.18 -6.80
C VAL A 987 38.52 21.50 -5.32
N LEU A 988 39.03 22.70 -5.04
CA LEU A 988 39.46 23.08 -3.69
C LEU A 988 38.32 23.03 -2.64
N SER A 989 37.06 23.26 -3.04
CA SER A 989 35.91 23.15 -2.13
C SER A 989 35.76 21.76 -1.51
N ASP A 990 36.17 20.70 -2.24
CA ASP A 990 36.08 19.33 -1.75
C ASP A 990 36.99 19.10 -0.54
N LEU A 991 38.18 19.73 -0.51
CA LEU A 991 39.05 19.64 0.66
C LEU A 991 38.48 20.40 1.87
N TYR A 992 37.79 21.52 1.65
CA TYR A 992 37.12 22.24 2.74
C TYR A 992 35.95 21.44 3.31
N GLU A 993 35.15 20.80 2.45
CA GLU A 993 34.06 19.92 2.87
C GLU A 993 34.60 18.69 3.61
N ALA A 994 35.66 18.04 3.10
CA ALA A 994 36.29 16.91 3.77
C ALA A 994 36.81 17.28 5.17
N GLU A 995 37.49 18.43 5.30
CA GLU A 995 38.02 18.89 6.58
C GLU A 995 36.91 19.15 7.61
N TRP A 996 35.81 19.77 7.18
CA TRP A 996 34.65 20.00 8.01
C TRP A 996 34.00 18.69 8.45
N LEU A 997 33.77 17.75 7.52
CA LEU A 997 33.14 16.45 7.77
C LEU A 997 33.94 15.58 8.75
N PHE A 998 35.27 15.51 8.62
CA PHE A 998 36.10 14.82 9.61
C PHE A 998 36.00 15.47 11.00
N GLY A 999 35.86 16.80 11.04
CA GLY A 999 35.65 17.53 12.29
C GLY A 999 34.29 17.29 12.94
N GLU A 1000 33.24 17.03 12.16
CA GLU A 1000 31.93 16.60 12.68
C GLU A 1000 31.97 15.13 13.14
N ALA A 1001 32.58 14.23 12.36
CA ALA A 1001 32.72 12.81 12.70
C ALA A 1001 33.40 12.60 14.06
N VAL A 1002 34.48 13.36 14.33
CA VAL A 1002 35.18 13.35 15.62
C VAL A 1002 34.27 13.78 16.79
N ARG A 1003 33.32 14.69 16.58
CA ARG A 1003 32.43 15.14 17.65
C ARG A 1003 31.31 14.14 17.99
N GLY A 1004 31.08 13.17 17.11
CA GLY A 1004 29.98 12.21 17.23
C GLY A 1004 30.39 10.83 17.76
N SER A 1005 31.68 10.58 18.04
CA SER A 1005 32.16 9.27 18.48
C SER A 1005 33.18 9.41 19.61
N ASP A 1006 33.17 8.43 20.52
CA ASP A 1006 34.13 8.30 21.62
C ASP A 1006 35.11 7.12 21.42
N ASP A 1007 35.03 6.41 20.28
CA ASP A 1007 35.92 5.27 19.99
C ASP A 1007 37.36 5.75 19.67
N PRO A 1008 38.37 5.40 20.50
CA PRO A 1008 39.75 5.84 20.31
C PRO A 1008 40.34 5.42 18.95
N VAL A 1009 39.99 4.24 18.43
CA VAL A 1009 40.50 3.75 17.14
C VAL A 1009 39.96 4.61 16.00
N PHE A 1010 38.65 4.83 15.97
CA PHE A 1010 37.99 5.70 14.99
C PHE A 1010 38.47 7.16 15.08
N LEU A 1011 38.63 7.70 16.28
CA LEU A 1011 39.11 9.06 16.52
C LEU A 1011 40.54 9.25 15.99
N ALA A 1012 41.45 8.31 16.25
CA ALA A 1012 42.81 8.34 15.72
C ALA A 1012 42.81 8.43 14.18
N GLN A 1013 42.00 7.62 13.52
CA GLN A 1013 41.89 7.61 12.06
C GLN A 1013 41.29 8.92 11.50
N CYS A 1014 40.24 9.46 12.12
CA CYS A 1014 39.61 10.69 11.67
C CYS A 1014 40.52 11.91 11.82
N TRP A 1015 41.23 12.04 12.95
CA TRP A 1015 42.20 13.11 13.15
C TRP A 1015 43.36 13.04 12.16
N LEU A 1016 43.83 11.83 11.86
CA LEU A 1016 44.87 11.61 10.87
C LEU A 1016 44.43 12.04 9.46
N ARG A 1017 43.22 11.66 9.05
CA ARG A 1017 42.62 12.06 7.77
C ARG A 1017 42.39 13.57 7.69
N ARG A 1018 41.95 14.21 8.78
CA ARG A 1018 41.80 15.68 8.88
C ARG A 1018 43.14 16.40 8.77
N GLY A 1019 44.18 15.92 9.47
CA GLY A 1019 45.54 16.45 9.39
C GLY A 1019 46.09 16.40 7.96
N SER A 1020 45.91 15.27 7.28
CA SER A 1020 46.30 15.11 5.87
C SER A 1020 45.54 16.07 4.96
N THR A 1021 44.23 16.22 5.14
CA THR A 1021 43.42 17.17 4.36
C THR A 1021 43.91 18.62 4.54
N LEU A 1022 44.29 19.01 5.76
CA LEU A 1022 44.84 20.33 6.07
C LEU A 1022 46.23 20.56 5.44
N LEU A 1023 47.09 19.54 5.37
CA LEU A 1023 48.35 19.62 4.63
C LEU A 1023 48.12 19.88 3.13
N PHE A 1024 47.19 19.15 2.52
CA PHE A 1024 46.83 19.37 1.11
C PHE A 1024 46.23 20.76 0.86
N LEU A 1025 45.40 21.27 1.79
CA LEU A 1025 44.90 22.64 1.74
C LEU A 1025 46.04 23.66 1.84
N HIS A 1026 47.01 23.44 2.72
CA HIS A 1026 48.20 24.28 2.81
C HIS A 1026 48.98 24.30 1.49
N ASP A 1027 49.18 23.15 0.84
CA ASP A 1027 49.93 23.08 -0.42
C ASP A 1027 49.31 23.90 -1.54
N ARG A 1028 47.97 24.01 -1.56
CA ARG A 1028 47.24 24.81 -2.55
C ARG A 1028 47.07 26.27 -2.18
N THR A 1029 46.89 26.58 -0.90
CA THR A 1029 46.57 27.94 -0.43
C THR A 1029 47.78 28.69 0.13
N ARG A 1030 48.89 27.99 0.40
CA ARG A 1030 50.06 28.46 1.15
C ARG A 1030 49.71 29.07 2.51
N SER A 1031 48.56 28.67 3.09
CA SER A 1031 48.07 29.20 4.35
C SER A 1031 48.84 28.59 5.53
N ARG A 1032 49.64 29.40 6.23
CA ARG A 1032 50.36 28.98 7.44
C ARG A 1032 49.43 28.50 8.57
N PRO A 1033 48.30 29.16 8.90
CA PRO A 1033 47.39 28.67 9.93
C PRO A 1033 46.89 27.23 9.69
N ARG A 1034 46.67 26.84 8.42
CA ARG A 1034 46.26 25.47 8.08
C ARG A 1034 47.35 24.43 8.40
N LEU A 1035 48.62 24.81 8.27
CA LEU A 1035 49.76 23.95 8.59
C LEU A 1035 49.93 23.76 10.10
N GLU A 1036 49.69 24.82 10.88
CA GLU A 1036 49.67 24.75 12.35
C GLU A 1036 48.50 23.86 12.85
N GLN A 1037 47.32 24.00 12.23
CA GLN A 1037 46.17 23.12 12.51
C GLN A 1037 46.43 21.65 12.14
N ALA A 1038 47.14 21.39 11.03
CA ALA A 1038 47.52 20.03 10.65
C ALA A 1038 48.43 19.38 11.70
N LEU A 1039 49.41 20.14 12.24
CA LEU A 1039 50.30 19.69 13.30
C LEU A 1039 49.52 19.31 14.57
N GLU A 1040 48.52 20.11 14.95
CA GLU A 1040 47.64 19.82 16.08
C GLU A 1040 46.81 18.55 15.84
N CYS A 1041 46.22 18.40 14.65
CA CYS A 1041 45.45 17.20 14.28
C CYS A 1041 46.31 15.93 14.35
N TYR A 1042 47.54 15.96 13.84
CA TYR A 1042 48.45 14.81 13.96
C TYR A 1042 48.90 14.54 15.40
N GLY A 1043 49.02 15.57 16.24
CA GLY A 1043 49.24 15.41 17.68
C GLY A 1043 48.10 14.63 18.34
N ARG A 1044 46.85 15.04 18.10
CA ARG A 1044 45.66 14.33 18.59
C ARG A 1044 45.55 12.91 18.05
N ALA A 1045 45.83 12.70 16.76
CA ALA A 1045 45.84 11.37 16.16
C ALA A 1045 46.84 10.42 16.84
N ALA A 1046 48.02 10.93 17.21
CA ALA A 1046 49.03 10.15 17.93
C ALA A 1046 48.58 9.81 19.36
N GLU A 1047 47.99 10.77 20.09
CA GLU A 1047 47.43 10.54 21.44
C GLU A 1047 46.39 9.41 21.42
N TYR A 1048 45.38 9.50 20.54
CA TYR A 1048 44.34 8.47 20.45
C TYR A 1048 44.87 7.13 19.94
N ALA A 1049 45.84 7.11 19.01
CA ALA A 1049 46.43 5.87 18.52
C ALA A 1049 47.27 5.15 19.58
N GLU A 1050 47.92 5.90 20.48
CA GLU A 1050 48.65 5.37 21.63
C GLU A 1050 47.67 4.78 22.66
N ASP A 1051 46.60 5.52 23.01
CA ASP A 1051 45.54 5.04 23.90
C ASP A 1051 44.83 3.79 23.37
N ALA A 1052 44.68 3.69 22.05
CA ALA A 1052 44.04 2.56 21.37
C ALA A 1052 44.98 1.38 21.06
N GLU A 1053 46.28 1.50 21.37
CA GLU A 1053 47.32 0.52 21.04
C GLU A 1053 47.39 0.17 19.53
N VAL A 1054 47.22 1.16 18.64
CA VAL A 1054 47.27 0.97 17.17
C VAL A 1054 48.60 1.51 16.61
N PRO A 1055 49.67 0.68 16.53
CA PRO A 1055 51.02 1.16 16.23
C PRO A 1055 51.19 1.72 14.82
N GLU A 1056 50.41 1.23 13.85
CA GLU A 1056 50.44 1.73 12.47
C GLU A 1056 49.92 3.16 12.37
N ALA A 1057 48.76 3.43 12.98
CA ALA A 1057 48.15 4.75 13.02
C ALA A 1057 49.04 5.75 13.80
N LEU A 1058 49.67 5.31 14.89
CA LEU A 1058 50.63 6.11 15.65
C LEU A 1058 51.83 6.49 14.77
N ALA A 1059 52.40 5.53 14.03
CA ALA A 1059 53.52 5.80 13.13
C ALA A 1059 53.15 6.78 12.01
N ASP A 1060 51.97 6.64 11.39
CA ASP A 1060 51.49 7.57 10.38
C ASP A 1060 51.23 8.98 10.94
N ALA A 1061 50.64 9.08 12.14
CA ALA A 1061 50.42 10.36 12.81
C ALA A 1061 51.74 11.08 13.10
N LEU A 1062 52.75 10.37 13.62
CA LEU A 1062 54.07 10.94 13.89
C LEU A 1062 54.79 11.37 12.61
N ARG A 1063 54.71 10.57 11.53
CA ARG A 1063 55.24 10.96 10.21
C ARG A 1063 54.61 12.25 9.70
N GLY A 1064 53.28 12.33 9.71
CA GLY A 1064 52.54 13.52 9.26
C GLY A 1064 52.87 14.75 10.12
N ARG A 1065 53.04 14.57 11.43
CA ARG A 1065 53.45 15.62 12.37
C ARG A 1065 54.83 16.16 12.03
N ASP A 1066 55.80 15.28 11.77
CA ASP A 1066 57.17 15.66 11.42
C ASP A 1066 57.21 16.39 10.07
N GLU A 1067 56.43 15.93 9.09
CA GLU A 1067 56.27 16.61 7.80
C GLU A 1067 55.71 18.03 7.97
N ALA A 1068 54.63 18.19 8.74
CA ALA A 1068 54.06 19.50 9.03
C ALA A 1068 55.08 20.42 9.72
N ARG A 1069 55.83 19.90 10.70
CA ARG A 1069 56.86 20.65 11.43
C ARG A 1069 58.00 21.11 10.50
N ASN A 1070 58.48 20.23 9.62
CA ASN A 1070 59.52 20.56 8.67
C ASN A 1070 59.09 21.66 7.70
N ARG A 1071 57.82 21.64 7.24
CA ARG A 1071 57.26 22.68 6.37
C ARG A 1071 57.13 24.03 7.09
N ILE A 1072 56.78 24.05 8.38
CA ILE A 1072 56.75 25.29 9.20
C ILE A 1072 58.16 25.88 9.31
N SER A 1073 59.16 25.04 9.59
CA SER A 1073 60.57 25.45 9.70
C SER A 1073 61.16 25.92 8.37
N GLY A 1074 60.78 25.28 7.25
CA GLY A 1074 61.20 25.66 5.90
C GLY A 1074 60.60 26.98 5.41
N ALA A 1075 59.34 27.28 5.79
CA ALA A 1075 58.71 28.57 5.50
C ALA A 1075 59.39 29.75 6.23
N HIS A 1076 60.10 29.49 7.34
CA HIS A 1076 60.92 30.48 8.04
C HIS A 1076 62.26 30.78 7.35
N ALA A 1077 62.74 29.91 6.46
CA ALA A 1077 64.01 30.07 5.77
C ALA A 1077 63.90 30.80 4.41
N SER A 1078 62.68 31.12 3.96
CA SER A 1078 62.41 31.74 2.65
C SER A 1078 61.64 33.07 2.78
N GLY A 1079 62.36 34.16 3.03
CA GLY A 1079 61.96 35.53 2.63
C GLY A 1079 62.54 36.66 3.52
N PRO A 1080 63.01 37.82 2.97
CA PRO A 1080 63.04 38.24 1.56
C PRO A 1080 64.44 38.67 1.03
N ASP A 1081 64.71 38.43 -0.26
CA ASP A 1081 65.36 39.39 -1.19
C ASP A 1081 65.10 38.91 -2.63
N PRO A 1082 64.76 39.79 -3.60
CA PRO A 1082 65.72 40.84 -4.00
C PRO A 1082 65.15 42.24 -4.27
N GLU A 1083 66.08 43.19 -4.12
CA GLU A 1083 66.11 44.59 -4.51
C GLU A 1083 65.64 44.94 -5.95
N THR A 1084 65.13 46.17 -6.07
CA THR A 1084 65.29 47.15 -7.18
C THR A 1084 64.63 46.91 -8.56
N ALA A 1085 63.92 47.95 -9.00
CA ALA A 1085 63.16 48.20 -10.24
C ALA A 1085 64.04 48.35 -11.52
N PRO A 1086 63.55 48.79 -12.72
CA PRO A 1086 62.17 48.89 -13.25
C PRO A 1086 61.98 48.33 -14.69
N GLU A 1087 60.74 47.97 -15.03
CA GLU A 1087 59.91 48.32 -16.23
C GLU A 1087 58.86 47.23 -16.52
#